data_AF-K2PFN5-F1
#
_entry.id   AF-K2PFN5-F1
#
_cell.length_a   1.000
_cell.length_b   1.000
_cell.length_c   1.000
_cell.angle_alpha   90.00
_cell.angle_beta   90.00
_cell.angle_gamma   90.00
#
_symmetry.space_group_name_H-M   'P 1'
#
loop_
_entity.id
_entity.type
_entity.pdbx_description
1 polymer ?
#
loop_
_entity_poly.entity_id
_entity_poly.type
_entity_poly.pdbx_seq_one_letter_code
_entity_poly.pdbx_strand_id
1 'polypeptide(L)'
;MPIIKPSTAFKQSADWVSAEVRAYMKDQVSTHVDTVQDVRDNDFEKSRFIFVKSLAATFRLDLSSGADDDGINVLHDNIGRRYLKVIGTGLGGVDFDAQVADLAGRAAYDDEAEGFKVLVSDVGDGRAAIYSKDSGASADWSDPAYVTGPQGSTGDIGGVAFQFDDGTTDADPGAGNIRANNADLSAATTLFVSKINRYGDDLSAFLASLDDSTSSHKGYLTLTAPDSETQATFSITGLTDVSGYVKLTVSQHSGATSFVDAERLAFQFSRTGNAGDLNGVTPGPTGLELLEAETEGDARDVLGIADFASISDAEAATIISSQDFLRTAGYVSAGDGGGALYKRVLAEPTHAGKLQSSDGAWWEIADDEVISRNFGIVVAPSDSTAALQNAIDYSDAKSDGPVRLPSGVYVVGDIDLKGISLVGSGKTVLRKKTGATWIIQDSTTTNLSLESIALDGNNEPGGGLSFDQNIGIFLKDVDVLNFIDRAVFFEQGTRDVRVRGGRVHDNTAADIYCAKGRQISFVGTAFRDCTQHVIRFGRFASDADDISGQNAVVANCTFYNIENDPVLFEIDSQFGAVLGNQYTNCRRIVKCEGVSGGGSNAATAITVADNVFNTQIGVAGEAILGLGVRGMIVRGNQIKSAYQGISVGEDAVVVGNLIDTTTDVGIVANGTRAGITGNTLRDIGGIGIRSRSTDATITGNRLTGTSTGIQFEDDDGVASGNVVEVSGIGIRLLSTAEWCTVSGNNLRGTTGTKISDAGANNVTTPNIT
;
A
#
# COMPACT_ATOMS: atom_id res chain seq x y z
N MET A 1 -8.86 -65.57 7.59
CA MET A 1 -7.77 -64.58 7.45
C MET A 1 -8.05 -63.44 8.42
N PRO A 2 -7.04 -62.77 9.01
CA PRO A 2 -7.27 -61.63 9.90
C PRO A 2 -7.85 -60.44 9.10
N ILE A 3 -8.90 -59.82 9.61
CA ILE A 3 -9.48 -58.60 9.03
C ILE A 3 -8.60 -57.41 9.44
N ILE A 4 -7.90 -56.82 8.47
CA ILE A 4 -7.02 -55.67 8.72
C ILE A 4 -7.89 -54.40 8.83
N LYS A 5 -7.81 -53.70 9.97
CA LYS A 5 -8.56 -52.45 10.20
C LYS A 5 -8.06 -51.36 9.22
N PRO A 6 -8.94 -50.56 8.57
CA PRO A 6 -8.54 -49.62 7.50
C PRO A 6 -7.49 -48.57 7.88
N SER A 7 -7.37 -48.25 9.17
CA SER A 7 -6.53 -47.18 9.71
C SER A 7 -5.02 -47.35 9.51
N THR A 8 -4.54 -48.51 9.06
CA THR A 8 -3.10 -48.76 8.80
C THR A 8 -2.72 -48.77 7.31
N ALA A 9 -3.68 -48.62 6.39
CA ALA A 9 -3.42 -48.71 4.95
C ALA A 9 -2.86 -47.41 4.32
N PHE A 10 -3.14 -46.25 4.92
CA PHE A 10 -2.77 -44.95 4.37
C PHE A 10 -1.57 -44.35 5.11
N LYS A 11 -0.39 -44.37 4.46
CA LYS A 11 0.77 -43.60 4.93
C LYS A 11 0.50 -42.10 4.79
N GLN A 12 1.14 -41.32 5.67
CA GLN A 12 0.86 -39.89 5.85
C GLN A 12 1.18 -39.02 4.62
N SER A 13 2.15 -39.46 3.79
CA SER A 13 2.63 -38.83 2.55
C SER A 13 2.01 -39.45 1.30
N ALA A 14 0.68 -39.39 1.19
CA ALA A 14 -0.07 -39.83 0.02
C ALA A 14 -0.93 -38.66 -0.45
N ASP A 15 -0.51 -38.00 -1.53
CA ASP A 15 -0.93 -36.62 -1.82
C ASP A 15 -2.13 -36.57 -2.78
N TRP A 16 -2.46 -37.70 -3.41
CA TRP A 16 -3.52 -37.91 -4.40
C TRP A 16 -4.94 -38.06 -3.80
N VAL A 17 -5.14 -37.74 -2.52
CA VAL A 17 -6.46 -37.77 -1.83
C VAL A 17 -6.62 -36.49 -1.01
N SER A 18 -7.68 -35.72 -1.25
CA SER A 18 -7.89 -34.42 -0.58
C SER A 18 -8.04 -34.53 0.95
N ALA A 19 -7.89 -33.40 1.64
CA ALA A 19 -8.03 -33.34 3.09
C ALA A 19 -9.46 -33.69 3.55
N GLU A 20 -10.49 -33.24 2.82
CA GLU A 20 -11.89 -33.51 3.11
C GLU A 20 -12.23 -34.99 2.98
N VAL A 21 -11.79 -35.65 1.89
CA VAL A 21 -12.02 -37.10 1.70
C VAL A 21 -11.33 -37.90 2.82
N ARG A 22 -10.14 -37.48 3.24
CA ARG A 22 -9.38 -38.10 4.33
C ARG A 22 -10.03 -37.89 5.71
N ALA A 23 -10.70 -36.75 5.92
CA ALA A 23 -11.50 -36.48 7.12
C ALA A 23 -12.81 -37.28 7.10
N TYR A 24 -13.55 -37.26 6.00
CA TYR A 24 -14.81 -37.97 5.80
C TYR A 24 -14.67 -39.48 6.05
N MET A 25 -13.62 -40.10 5.52
CA MET A 25 -13.28 -41.52 5.74
C MET A 25 -12.88 -41.84 7.18
N LYS A 26 -12.41 -40.86 7.96
CA LYS A 26 -11.98 -41.03 9.35
C LYS A 26 -13.15 -40.94 10.34
N ASP A 27 -14.22 -40.25 9.96
CA ASP A 27 -15.42 -40.03 10.79
C ASP A 27 -16.53 -41.07 10.55
N GLN A 28 -16.36 -41.98 9.58
CA GLN A 28 -17.25 -43.14 9.41
C GLN A 28 -17.08 -44.11 10.59
N VAL A 29 -18.05 -44.06 11.51
CA VAL A 29 -18.12 -44.80 12.78
C VAL A 29 -17.63 -46.25 12.64
N SER A 30 -16.51 -46.57 13.29
CA SER A 30 -16.02 -47.95 13.34
C SER A 30 -16.92 -48.78 14.26
N THR A 31 -17.78 -49.61 13.67
CA THR A 31 -18.50 -50.64 14.44
C THR A 31 -17.48 -51.69 14.88
N HIS A 32 -17.19 -51.75 16.19
CA HIS A 32 -16.28 -52.75 16.74
C HIS A 32 -16.99 -54.11 16.78
N VAL A 33 -16.54 -55.02 15.93
CA VAL A 33 -16.99 -56.42 15.85
C VAL A 33 -15.77 -57.27 16.21
N ASP A 34 -15.58 -57.55 17.50
CA ASP A 34 -14.44 -58.34 17.98
C ASP A 34 -14.67 -59.85 17.84
N THR A 35 -15.92 -60.32 17.69
CA THR A 35 -16.23 -61.71 17.33
C THR A 35 -17.26 -61.81 16.20
N VAL A 36 -17.26 -62.94 15.48
CA VAL A 36 -18.19 -63.20 14.37
C VAL A 36 -19.66 -63.28 14.83
N GLN A 37 -19.93 -63.49 16.11
CA GLN A 37 -21.29 -63.52 16.66
C GLN A 37 -21.88 -62.13 16.96
N ASP A 38 -21.07 -61.07 16.92
CA ASP A 38 -21.54 -59.70 17.15
C ASP A 38 -22.15 -59.05 15.89
N VAL A 39 -21.96 -59.69 14.72
CA VAL A 39 -22.65 -59.34 13.47
C VAL A 39 -24.12 -59.77 13.57
N ARG A 40 -25.05 -58.83 13.35
CA ARG A 40 -26.47 -59.16 13.09
C ARG A 40 -26.80 -58.83 11.64
N ASP A 41 -27.75 -59.56 11.05
CA ASP A 41 -27.95 -59.57 9.59
C ASP A 41 -28.19 -58.18 8.98
N ASN A 42 -28.91 -57.30 9.69
CA ASN A 42 -29.17 -55.92 9.27
C ASN A 42 -27.92 -55.01 9.19
N ASP A 43 -26.79 -55.40 9.79
CA ASP A 43 -25.53 -54.65 9.71
C ASP A 43 -24.95 -54.70 8.29
N PHE A 44 -25.26 -55.74 7.50
CA PHE A 44 -24.88 -55.86 6.09
C PHE A 44 -25.97 -55.36 5.11
N GLU A 45 -27.23 -55.24 5.50
CA GLU A 45 -28.31 -54.80 4.59
C GLU A 45 -28.13 -53.35 4.07
N LYS A 46 -27.38 -52.51 4.79
CA LYS A 46 -27.02 -51.16 4.33
C LYS A 46 -25.89 -51.17 3.28
N SER A 47 -25.21 -52.29 3.09
CA SER A 47 -24.07 -52.47 2.20
C SER A 47 -24.47 -53.28 0.97
N ARG A 48 -25.06 -52.63 -0.05
CA ARG A 48 -25.54 -53.31 -1.27
C ARG A 48 -24.47 -54.11 -2.01
N PHE A 49 -23.18 -53.83 -1.80
CA PHE A 49 -22.06 -54.55 -2.42
C PHE A 49 -20.93 -54.78 -1.42
N ILE A 50 -20.29 -55.95 -1.49
CA ILE A 50 -19.02 -56.24 -0.80
C ILE A 50 -17.93 -56.43 -1.85
N PHE A 51 -16.83 -55.67 -1.74
CA PHE A 51 -15.66 -55.80 -2.61
C PHE A 51 -14.58 -56.65 -1.95
N VAL A 52 -14.22 -57.76 -2.57
CA VAL A 52 -13.18 -58.69 -2.08
C VAL A 52 -12.01 -58.68 -3.03
N LYS A 53 -10.85 -58.20 -2.58
CA LYS A 53 -9.62 -58.15 -3.37
C LYS A 53 -8.70 -59.31 -3.01
N SER A 54 -8.37 -60.15 -4.00
CA SER A 54 -7.25 -61.09 -3.93
C SER A 54 -5.97 -60.41 -4.45
N LEU A 55 -4.83 -61.10 -4.38
CA LEU A 55 -3.57 -60.58 -4.92
C LEU A 55 -3.57 -60.35 -6.45
N ALA A 56 -4.55 -60.88 -7.19
CA ALA A 56 -4.62 -60.81 -8.65
C ALA A 56 -5.98 -60.34 -9.22
N ALA A 57 -7.04 -60.21 -8.42
CA ALA A 57 -8.37 -59.85 -8.90
C ALA A 57 -9.19 -59.12 -7.83
N THR A 58 -10.18 -58.31 -8.26
CA THR A 58 -11.17 -57.70 -7.36
C THR A 58 -12.55 -58.22 -7.72
N PHE A 59 -13.22 -58.87 -6.77
CA PHE A 59 -14.57 -59.42 -6.91
C PHE A 59 -15.57 -58.47 -6.27
N ARG A 60 -16.78 -58.37 -6.84
CA ARG A 60 -17.92 -57.65 -6.30
C ARG A 60 -19.03 -58.64 -6.01
N LEU A 61 -19.37 -58.85 -4.74
CA LEU A 61 -20.57 -59.58 -4.35
C LEU A 61 -21.73 -58.57 -4.32
N ASP A 62 -22.70 -58.76 -5.21
CA ASP A 62 -24.07 -58.28 -5.01
C ASP A 62 -24.80 -59.33 -4.16
N LEU A 63 -25.66 -58.90 -3.25
CA LEU A 63 -26.41 -59.79 -2.34
C LEU A 63 -27.90 -59.89 -2.71
N SER A 64 -28.31 -59.32 -3.84
CA SER A 64 -29.70 -59.27 -4.30
C SER A 64 -29.96 -60.08 -5.59
N SER A 65 -30.86 -61.07 -5.50
CA SER A 65 -31.29 -62.03 -6.56
C SER A 65 -30.20 -63.01 -7.08
N GLY A 66 -30.53 -64.12 -7.75
CA GLY A 66 -31.85 -64.76 -7.91
C GLY A 66 -31.99 -65.74 -9.08
N ALA A 67 -31.67 -67.02 -8.84
CA ALA A 67 -32.01 -68.23 -9.62
C ALA A 67 -31.16 -68.67 -10.85
N ASP A 68 -31.08 -70.00 -10.97
CA ASP A 68 -30.96 -70.92 -12.12
C ASP A 68 -29.77 -70.89 -13.10
N ASP A 69 -29.61 -72.00 -13.85
CA ASP A 69 -28.32 -72.57 -14.28
C ASP A 69 -28.21 -72.96 -15.76
N ASP A 70 -27.17 -72.44 -16.41
CA ASP A 70 -26.73 -72.65 -17.79
C ASP A 70 -25.24 -73.12 -17.91
N GLY A 71 -24.57 -73.37 -16.78
CA GLY A 71 -23.47 -74.35 -16.71
C GLY A 71 -22.02 -73.92 -16.95
N ILE A 72 -21.67 -72.64 -17.17
CA ILE A 72 -20.26 -72.20 -17.37
C ILE A 72 -19.93 -70.89 -16.58
N ASN A 73 -18.72 -70.85 -15.99
CA ASN A 73 -18.04 -69.65 -15.43
C ASN A 73 -18.59 -68.95 -14.16
N VAL A 74 -19.30 -69.64 -13.25
CA VAL A 74 -19.79 -69.06 -11.97
C VAL A 74 -19.20 -69.77 -10.74
N LEU A 75 -18.87 -69.00 -9.68
CA LEU A 75 -18.62 -69.52 -8.33
C LEU A 75 -19.88 -69.39 -7.46
N HIS A 76 -20.13 -70.40 -6.62
CA HIS A 76 -21.24 -70.41 -5.66
C HIS A 76 -20.74 -70.26 -4.21
N ASP A 77 -21.59 -69.71 -3.34
CA ASP A 77 -21.44 -69.84 -1.88
C ASP A 77 -22.24 -71.02 -1.31
N ASN A 78 -22.09 -71.25 0.00
CA ASN A 78 -22.72 -72.33 0.76
C ASN A 78 -24.27 -72.28 0.75
N ILE A 79 -24.87 -71.20 0.25
CA ILE A 79 -26.32 -70.96 0.20
C ILE A 79 -26.82 -70.87 -1.26
N GLY A 80 -25.98 -71.20 -2.24
CA GLY A 80 -26.34 -71.30 -3.65
C GLY A 80 -26.40 -69.97 -4.41
N ARG A 81 -25.85 -68.87 -3.88
CA ARG A 81 -25.84 -67.59 -4.61
C ARG A 81 -24.79 -67.59 -5.73
N ARG A 82 -25.08 -66.89 -6.83
CA ARG A 82 -24.27 -66.83 -8.05
C ARG A 82 -23.48 -65.53 -8.13
N TYR A 83 -22.18 -65.62 -8.37
CA TYR A 83 -21.30 -64.45 -8.48
C TYR A 83 -20.65 -64.36 -9.87
N LEU A 84 -20.99 -63.30 -10.62
CA LEU A 84 -20.48 -63.06 -11.97
C LEU A 84 -18.99 -62.68 -11.94
N LYS A 85 -18.15 -63.48 -12.63
CA LYS A 85 -16.71 -63.22 -12.78
C LYS A 85 -16.47 -62.17 -13.86
N VAL A 86 -16.58 -60.88 -13.50
CA VAL A 86 -16.11 -59.79 -14.36
C VAL A 86 -14.58 -59.87 -14.47
N ILE A 87 -14.10 -60.19 -15.67
CA ILE A 87 -12.71 -60.00 -16.09
C ILE A 87 -12.73 -58.87 -17.11
N GLY A 88 -11.81 -57.93 -16.97
CA GLY A 88 -11.61 -56.86 -17.94
C GLY A 88 -10.59 -55.88 -17.40
N THR A 89 -9.46 -55.76 -18.09
CA THR A 89 -8.35 -54.85 -17.72
C THR A 89 -8.18 -53.70 -18.70
N GLY A 90 -9.08 -53.59 -19.69
CA GLY A 90 -9.21 -52.41 -20.56
C GLY A 90 -9.93 -51.25 -19.87
N LEU A 91 -9.66 -50.02 -20.35
CA LEU A 91 -10.38 -48.83 -19.92
C LEU A 91 -11.84 -48.87 -20.40
N GLY A 92 -12.79 -48.66 -19.50
CA GLY A 92 -14.17 -48.29 -19.87
C GLY A 92 -15.08 -49.41 -20.41
N GLY A 93 -14.70 -50.69 -20.29
CA GLY A 93 -15.58 -51.81 -20.64
C GLY A 93 -15.51 -52.28 -22.10
N VAL A 94 -14.34 -52.14 -22.72
CA VAL A 94 -14.03 -52.77 -24.02
C VAL A 94 -12.77 -53.63 -23.85
N ASP A 95 -12.89 -54.93 -24.08
CA ASP A 95 -11.80 -55.89 -23.92
C ASP A 95 -11.02 -56.09 -25.23
N PHE A 96 -9.70 -56.15 -25.11
CA PHE A 96 -8.76 -56.45 -26.19
C PHE A 96 -7.55 -57.22 -25.64
N ASP A 97 -6.93 -58.06 -26.46
CA ASP A 97 -5.81 -58.93 -26.09
C ASP A 97 -4.45 -58.23 -26.31
N ALA A 98 -4.36 -57.37 -27.32
CA ALA A 98 -3.19 -56.54 -27.60
C ALA A 98 -3.57 -55.11 -28.01
N GLN A 99 -2.64 -54.16 -27.84
CA GLN A 99 -2.76 -52.79 -28.35
C GLN A 99 -1.55 -52.43 -29.20
N VAL A 100 -1.78 -51.74 -30.32
CA VAL A 100 -0.75 -51.23 -31.23
C VAL A 100 -0.96 -49.74 -31.50
N ALA A 101 0.09 -49.04 -31.93
CA ALA A 101 0.00 -47.62 -32.26
C ALA A 101 -0.84 -47.40 -33.54
N ASP A 102 -0.47 -48.08 -34.62
CA ASP A 102 -1.05 -47.91 -35.95
C ASP A 102 -1.55 -49.23 -36.56
N LEU A 103 -2.27 -49.14 -37.69
CA LEU A 103 -2.84 -50.28 -38.39
C LEU A 103 -1.79 -51.25 -38.98
N ALA A 104 -0.57 -50.77 -39.29
CA ALA A 104 0.50 -51.65 -39.77
C ALA A 104 1.06 -52.51 -38.62
N GLY A 105 1.11 -51.97 -37.41
CA GLY A 105 1.45 -52.72 -36.19
C GLY A 105 0.53 -53.91 -35.91
N ARG A 106 -0.72 -53.90 -36.39
CA ARG A 106 -1.67 -55.02 -36.26
C ARG A 106 -1.16 -56.29 -36.94
N ALA A 107 -0.40 -56.17 -38.04
CA ALA A 107 0.06 -57.31 -38.83
C ALA A 107 0.97 -58.28 -38.06
N ALA A 108 1.57 -57.84 -36.95
CA ALA A 108 2.33 -58.71 -36.04
C ALA A 108 1.49 -59.81 -35.36
N TYR A 109 0.15 -59.70 -35.44
CA TYR A 109 -0.82 -60.64 -34.86
C TYR A 109 -1.67 -61.34 -35.93
N ASP A 110 -1.29 -61.26 -37.21
CA ASP A 110 -2.10 -61.78 -38.32
C ASP A 110 -2.40 -63.29 -38.23
N ASP A 111 -1.51 -64.06 -37.60
CA ASP A 111 -1.61 -65.52 -37.40
C ASP A 111 -2.23 -65.94 -36.05
N GLU A 112 -2.75 -65.00 -35.25
CA GLU A 112 -3.39 -65.31 -33.96
C GLU A 112 -4.73 -66.05 -34.10
N ALA A 113 -5.19 -66.67 -33.01
CA ALA A 113 -6.39 -67.49 -33.01
C ALA A 113 -7.71 -66.70 -33.24
N GLU A 114 -8.72 -67.39 -33.77
CA GLU A 114 -10.09 -66.86 -33.90
C GLU A 114 -10.59 -66.22 -32.59
N GLY A 115 -11.17 -65.03 -32.70
CA GLY A 115 -11.66 -64.23 -31.59
C GLY A 115 -10.64 -63.27 -30.97
N PHE A 116 -9.32 -63.44 -31.19
CA PHE A 116 -8.26 -62.55 -30.67
C PHE A 116 -8.46 -61.10 -31.13
N LYS A 117 -8.19 -60.13 -30.26
CA LYS A 117 -8.56 -58.71 -30.46
C LYS A 117 -7.38 -57.77 -30.34
N VAL A 118 -7.20 -56.92 -31.36
CA VAL A 118 -6.20 -55.86 -31.36
C VAL A 118 -6.88 -54.50 -31.35
N LEU A 119 -6.61 -53.70 -30.32
CA LEU A 119 -6.88 -52.27 -30.32
C LEU A 119 -5.80 -51.56 -31.14
N VAL A 120 -6.17 -51.03 -32.30
CA VAL A 120 -5.36 -50.10 -33.08
C VAL A 120 -5.65 -48.69 -32.57
N SER A 121 -4.62 -47.96 -32.15
CA SER A 121 -4.79 -46.64 -31.52
C SER A 121 -5.07 -45.52 -32.53
N ASP A 122 -4.54 -45.62 -33.75
CA ASP A 122 -4.95 -44.84 -34.92
C ASP A 122 -4.98 -45.75 -36.17
N VAL A 123 -6.13 -45.87 -36.84
CA VAL A 123 -6.25 -46.65 -38.08
C VAL A 123 -5.72 -45.93 -39.33
N GLY A 124 -5.23 -44.70 -39.19
CA GLY A 124 -4.77 -43.82 -40.26
C GLY A 124 -5.69 -42.63 -40.55
N ASP A 125 -6.67 -42.36 -39.67
CA ASP A 125 -7.62 -41.24 -39.79
C ASP A 125 -7.92 -40.54 -38.45
N GLY A 126 -7.03 -40.71 -37.46
CA GLY A 126 -7.16 -40.13 -36.12
C GLY A 126 -8.11 -40.89 -35.19
N ARG A 127 -8.65 -42.05 -35.62
CA ARG A 127 -9.56 -42.87 -34.82
C ARG A 127 -8.93 -44.18 -34.33
N ALA A 128 -9.22 -44.52 -33.08
CA ALA A 128 -8.95 -45.85 -32.55
C ALA A 128 -10.08 -46.83 -32.92
N ALA A 129 -9.71 -48.07 -33.26
CA ALA A 129 -10.65 -49.14 -33.55
C ALA A 129 -10.12 -50.49 -33.06
N ILE A 130 -11.04 -51.39 -32.70
CA ILE A 130 -10.73 -52.79 -32.40
C ILE A 130 -11.01 -53.64 -33.62
N TYR A 131 -10.09 -54.55 -33.92
CA TYR A 131 -10.25 -55.61 -34.91
C TYR A 131 -10.29 -56.96 -34.18
N SER A 132 -11.21 -57.84 -34.55
CA SER A 132 -11.22 -59.24 -34.10
C SER A 132 -10.73 -60.16 -35.21
N LYS A 133 -10.02 -61.24 -34.85
CA LYS A 133 -9.76 -62.37 -35.75
C LYS A 133 -11.09 -63.08 -36.07
N ASP A 134 -11.57 -62.99 -37.30
CA ASP A 134 -12.83 -63.65 -37.72
C ASP A 134 -12.64 -65.15 -37.98
N SER A 135 -11.42 -65.59 -38.25
CA SER A 135 -10.99 -66.99 -38.19
C SER A 135 -9.50 -67.11 -37.87
N GLY A 136 -9.03 -68.34 -37.64
CA GLY A 136 -7.60 -68.65 -37.49
C GLY A 136 -6.80 -68.65 -38.81
N ALA A 137 -7.32 -68.08 -39.91
CA ALA A 137 -6.57 -67.88 -41.14
C ALA A 137 -5.71 -66.60 -41.06
N SER A 138 -4.51 -66.63 -41.64
CA SER A 138 -3.57 -65.49 -41.62
C SER A 138 -4.20 -64.22 -42.20
N ALA A 139 -4.05 -63.10 -41.49
CA ALA A 139 -4.58 -61.76 -41.82
C ALA A 139 -6.11 -61.66 -42.03
N ASP A 140 -6.87 -62.68 -41.64
CA ASP A 140 -8.34 -62.65 -41.63
C ASP A 140 -8.83 -61.88 -40.38
N TRP A 141 -9.43 -60.70 -40.59
CA TRP A 141 -9.85 -59.76 -39.54
C TRP A 141 -11.20 -59.12 -39.87
N SER A 142 -11.97 -58.83 -38.84
CA SER A 142 -13.23 -58.08 -38.92
C SER A 142 -13.08 -56.69 -39.53
N ASP A 143 -14.21 -56.11 -39.96
CA ASP A 143 -14.32 -54.66 -40.13
C ASP A 143 -13.94 -53.91 -38.82
N PRO A 144 -13.46 -52.64 -38.90
CA PRO A 144 -13.06 -51.87 -37.74
C PRO A 144 -14.22 -51.50 -36.82
N ALA A 145 -14.21 -52.04 -35.59
CA ALA A 145 -15.09 -51.58 -34.52
C ALA A 145 -14.51 -50.31 -33.88
N TYR A 146 -14.85 -49.15 -34.43
CA TYR A 146 -14.39 -47.84 -33.93
C TYR A 146 -14.81 -47.60 -32.47
N VAL A 147 -13.83 -47.31 -31.62
CA VAL A 147 -14.02 -46.99 -30.20
C VAL A 147 -13.92 -45.49 -29.90
N THR A 148 -13.51 -44.68 -30.89
CA THR A 148 -13.61 -43.22 -30.87
C THR A 148 -14.50 -42.72 -32.02
N GLY A 149 -15.14 -41.56 -31.82
CA GLY A 149 -15.77 -40.83 -32.92
C GLY A 149 -14.73 -40.28 -33.91
N PRO A 150 -15.16 -39.77 -35.09
CA PRO A 150 -14.30 -39.01 -35.98
C PRO A 150 -13.62 -37.85 -35.27
N GLN A 151 -12.36 -37.56 -35.63
CA GLN A 151 -11.69 -36.36 -35.18
C GLN A 151 -12.51 -35.13 -35.60
N GLY A 152 -12.81 -34.25 -34.65
CA GLY A 152 -13.46 -32.97 -34.94
C GLY A 152 -12.52 -32.09 -35.76
N SER A 153 -13.08 -31.28 -36.67
CA SER A 153 -12.31 -30.29 -37.43
C SER A 153 -11.49 -29.41 -36.49
N THR A 154 -10.20 -29.20 -36.79
CA THR A 154 -9.35 -28.23 -36.08
C THR A 154 -10.06 -26.88 -36.06
N GLY A 155 -10.24 -26.29 -34.87
CA GLY A 155 -10.89 -25.00 -34.75
C GLY A 155 -10.03 -23.90 -35.35
N ASP A 156 -10.57 -23.14 -36.31
CA ASP A 156 -9.92 -21.93 -36.80
C ASP A 156 -9.81 -20.91 -35.64
N ILE A 157 -8.60 -20.37 -35.43
CA ILE A 157 -8.40 -19.23 -34.52
C ILE A 157 -9.19 -18.03 -35.07
N GLY A 158 -9.91 -17.34 -34.19
CA GLY A 158 -10.79 -16.23 -34.58
C GLY A 158 -10.06 -15.12 -35.34
N GLY A 159 -10.61 -14.74 -36.49
CA GLY A 159 -10.02 -13.79 -37.43
C GLY A 159 -10.60 -14.02 -38.83
N VAL A 160 -10.13 -13.26 -39.82
CA VAL A 160 -10.49 -13.48 -41.23
C VAL A 160 -9.51 -14.49 -41.85
N ALA A 161 -10.03 -15.54 -42.47
CA ALA A 161 -9.22 -16.67 -42.93
C ALA A 161 -8.55 -16.40 -44.30
N PHE A 162 -7.22 -16.51 -44.32
CA PHE A 162 -6.36 -16.39 -45.50
C PHE A 162 -5.33 -17.54 -45.55
N GLN A 163 -4.46 -17.50 -46.55
CA GLN A 163 -3.17 -18.21 -46.62
C GLN A 163 -2.04 -17.23 -46.96
N PHE A 164 -0.80 -17.59 -46.62
CA PHE A 164 0.40 -16.88 -47.07
C PHE A 164 0.80 -17.30 -48.50
N ASP A 165 1.36 -16.36 -49.25
CA ASP A 165 1.93 -16.49 -50.59
C ASP A 165 3.37 -15.97 -50.50
N ASP A 166 4.36 -16.83 -50.78
CA ASP A 166 5.79 -16.51 -50.57
C ASP A 166 6.40 -15.61 -51.65
N GLY A 167 5.61 -15.24 -52.67
CA GLY A 167 5.99 -14.26 -53.67
C GLY A 167 6.28 -12.89 -53.07
N THR A 168 6.98 -12.04 -53.83
CA THR A 168 7.32 -10.66 -53.41
C THR A 168 6.94 -9.59 -54.44
N THR A 169 6.32 -10.00 -55.56
CA THR A 169 5.93 -9.10 -56.65
C THR A 169 4.62 -8.38 -56.34
N ASP A 170 4.59 -7.07 -56.61
CA ASP A 170 3.40 -6.23 -56.60
C ASP A 170 2.44 -6.61 -57.74
N ALA A 171 1.56 -7.56 -57.40
CA ALA A 171 0.49 -8.10 -58.22
C ALA A 171 -0.55 -8.73 -57.28
N ASP A 172 -1.70 -9.11 -57.82
CA ASP A 172 -2.72 -9.87 -57.10
C ASP A 172 -2.11 -11.14 -56.46
N PRO A 173 -2.33 -11.43 -55.16
CA PRO A 173 -1.88 -12.67 -54.51
C PRO A 173 -2.77 -13.88 -54.87
N GLY A 174 -3.91 -13.67 -55.52
CA GLY A 174 -4.93 -14.68 -55.78
C GLY A 174 -6.02 -14.69 -54.70
N ALA A 175 -7.15 -15.35 -55.01
CA ALA A 175 -8.27 -15.47 -54.07
C ALA A 175 -7.86 -16.26 -52.82
N GLY A 176 -8.09 -15.71 -51.63
CA GLY A 176 -7.76 -16.33 -50.35
C GLY A 176 -6.37 -16.01 -49.79
N ASN A 177 -5.53 -15.24 -50.49
CA ASN A 177 -4.11 -15.09 -50.16
C ASN A 177 -3.70 -13.72 -49.62
N ILE A 178 -2.61 -13.70 -48.85
CA ILE A 178 -1.85 -12.52 -48.42
C ILE A 178 -0.39 -12.72 -48.80
N ARG A 179 0.20 -11.73 -49.48
CA ARG A 179 1.60 -11.68 -49.91
C ARG A 179 2.30 -10.47 -49.31
N ALA A 180 3.59 -10.56 -48.98
CA ALA A 180 4.40 -9.40 -48.57
C ALA A 180 5.26 -8.87 -49.72
N ASN A 181 5.65 -7.58 -49.72
CA ASN A 181 6.59 -7.05 -50.71
C ASN A 181 8.06 -7.38 -50.44
N ASN A 182 8.36 -8.17 -49.41
CA ASN A 182 9.68 -8.64 -49.03
C ASN A 182 9.57 -10.02 -48.36
N ALA A 183 10.55 -10.90 -48.60
CA ALA A 183 10.58 -12.24 -48.01
C ALA A 183 10.96 -12.22 -46.51
N ASP A 184 11.64 -11.16 -46.05
CA ASP A 184 11.76 -10.84 -44.63
C ASP A 184 10.67 -9.83 -44.25
N LEU A 185 9.71 -10.29 -43.44
CA LEU A 185 8.60 -9.50 -42.95
C LEU A 185 9.04 -8.32 -42.07
N SER A 186 10.22 -8.36 -41.45
CA SER A 186 10.76 -7.21 -40.71
C SER A 186 11.20 -6.05 -41.61
N ALA A 187 11.43 -6.34 -42.90
CA ALA A 187 11.77 -5.40 -43.94
C ALA A 187 10.65 -5.25 -45.00
N ALA A 188 9.43 -5.73 -44.71
CA ALA A 188 8.25 -5.49 -45.53
C ALA A 188 7.66 -4.10 -45.25
N THR A 189 7.28 -3.39 -46.32
CA THR A 189 6.63 -2.07 -46.27
C THR A 189 5.25 -2.05 -46.93
N THR A 190 4.86 -3.15 -47.58
CA THR A 190 3.52 -3.33 -48.16
C THR A 190 3.10 -4.79 -48.06
N LEU A 191 1.85 -5.01 -47.64
CA LEU A 191 1.18 -6.32 -47.77
C LEU A 191 0.11 -6.22 -48.86
N PHE A 192 0.06 -7.21 -49.73
CA PHE A 192 -0.97 -7.39 -50.75
C PHE A 192 -2.00 -8.37 -50.20
N VAL A 193 -3.24 -7.93 -49.99
CA VAL A 193 -4.30 -8.70 -49.36
C VAL A 193 -5.44 -8.90 -50.34
N SER A 194 -5.79 -10.14 -50.64
CA SER A 194 -6.90 -10.47 -51.54
C SER A 194 -8.22 -9.93 -51.02
N LYS A 195 -9.09 -9.46 -51.92
CA LYS A 195 -10.47 -9.09 -51.57
C LYS A 195 -11.37 -10.30 -51.30
N ILE A 196 -10.92 -11.51 -51.63
CA ILE A 196 -11.65 -12.75 -51.39
C ILE A 196 -10.93 -13.53 -50.27
N ASN A 197 -11.67 -13.97 -49.25
CA ASN A 197 -11.12 -14.81 -48.17
C ASN A 197 -10.91 -16.27 -48.65
N ARG A 198 -10.26 -17.11 -47.84
CA ARG A 198 -9.99 -18.53 -48.18
C ARG A 198 -11.26 -19.38 -48.38
N TYR A 199 -12.40 -18.93 -47.87
CA TYR A 199 -13.71 -19.60 -48.02
C TYR A 199 -14.55 -19.08 -49.20
N GLY A 200 -14.09 -18.03 -49.89
CA GLY A 200 -14.76 -17.44 -51.06
C GLY A 200 -15.60 -16.19 -50.78
N ASP A 201 -15.63 -15.68 -49.56
CA ASP A 201 -16.40 -14.47 -49.20
C ASP A 201 -15.69 -13.19 -49.69
N ASP A 202 -16.47 -12.21 -50.18
CA ASP A 202 -15.98 -10.87 -50.52
C ASP A 202 -15.80 -10.00 -49.26
N LEU A 203 -14.59 -9.48 -49.10
CA LEU A 203 -14.15 -8.63 -48.00
C LEU A 203 -13.98 -7.16 -48.42
N SER A 204 -14.29 -6.78 -49.68
CA SER A 204 -13.99 -5.46 -50.23
C SER A 204 -14.40 -4.30 -49.32
N ALA A 205 -15.61 -4.36 -48.75
CA ALA A 205 -16.11 -3.33 -47.83
C ALA A 205 -15.43 -3.35 -46.43
N PHE A 206 -14.99 -4.52 -45.95
CA PHE A 206 -14.24 -4.63 -44.70
C PHE A 206 -12.82 -4.09 -44.87
N LEU A 207 -12.12 -4.51 -45.93
CA LEU A 207 -10.76 -4.07 -46.21
C LEU A 207 -10.70 -2.55 -46.46
N ALA A 208 -11.69 -1.97 -47.13
CA ALA A 208 -11.80 -0.53 -47.31
C ALA A 208 -11.97 0.27 -45.99
N SER A 209 -12.42 -0.36 -44.89
CA SER A 209 -12.57 0.32 -43.59
C SER A 209 -11.30 0.36 -42.74
N LEU A 210 -10.19 -0.20 -43.24
CA LEU A 210 -8.94 -0.35 -42.49
C LEU A 210 -8.14 0.95 -42.37
N ASP A 211 -8.33 1.93 -43.25
CA ASP A 211 -7.63 3.23 -43.20
C ASP A 211 -8.53 4.46 -42.92
N ASP A 212 -9.84 4.24 -42.75
CA ASP A 212 -10.86 5.20 -42.25
C ASP A 212 -10.45 6.02 -41.01
N SER A 213 -9.48 5.55 -40.22
CA SER A 213 -9.02 6.28 -39.05
C SER A 213 -8.25 7.54 -39.46
N THR A 214 -8.65 8.71 -38.98
CA THR A 214 -7.96 9.98 -39.26
C THR A 214 -6.56 10.08 -38.63
N SER A 215 -6.18 9.12 -37.78
CA SER A 215 -4.84 8.99 -37.21
C SER A 215 -3.76 8.69 -38.26
N SER A 216 -2.50 9.00 -37.95
CA SER A 216 -1.32 8.68 -38.77
C SER A 216 -0.99 7.18 -38.79
N HIS A 217 -1.41 6.46 -37.75
CA HIS A 217 -1.40 5.00 -37.67
C HIS A 217 -2.85 4.54 -37.57
N LYS A 218 -3.31 3.75 -38.55
CA LYS A 218 -4.72 3.38 -38.73
C LYS A 218 -5.19 2.27 -37.79
N GLY A 219 -4.27 1.39 -37.41
CA GLY A 219 -4.48 0.30 -36.48
C GLY A 219 -3.28 -0.64 -36.46
N TYR A 220 -3.43 -1.74 -35.72
CA TYR A 220 -2.50 -2.86 -35.73
C TYR A 220 -3.14 -4.06 -36.42
N LEU A 221 -2.39 -4.67 -37.34
CA LEU A 221 -2.71 -5.94 -37.98
C LEU A 221 -1.83 -7.02 -37.36
N THR A 222 -2.44 -8.06 -36.81
CA THR A 222 -1.77 -9.30 -36.41
C THR A 222 -2.19 -10.43 -37.35
N LEU A 223 -1.19 -11.09 -37.93
CA LEU A 223 -1.33 -12.32 -38.70
C LEU A 223 -0.90 -13.48 -37.79
N THR A 224 -1.77 -14.47 -37.59
CA THR A 224 -1.49 -15.67 -36.80
C THR A 224 -1.60 -16.92 -37.65
N ALA A 225 -0.56 -17.74 -37.71
CA ALA A 225 -0.63 -19.09 -38.24
C ALA A 225 -1.24 -20.02 -37.18
N PRO A 226 -2.44 -20.62 -37.41
CA PRO A 226 -3.19 -21.29 -36.35
C PRO A 226 -2.65 -22.68 -36.02
N ASP A 227 -1.92 -23.30 -36.95
CA ASP A 227 -1.38 -24.65 -36.80
C ASP A 227 0.03 -24.66 -36.16
N SER A 228 0.67 -23.49 -36.04
CA SER A 228 2.00 -23.28 -35.45
C SER A 228 2.03 -22.25 -34.32
N GLU A 229 0.90 -21.59 -34.03
CA GLU A 229 0.73 -20.40 -33.17
C GLU A 229 1.69 -19.23 -33.49
N THR A 230 2.34 -19.23 -34.66
CA THR A 230 3.32 -18.24 -35.08
C THR A 230 2.64 -16.92 -35.44
N GLN A 231 3.13 -15.79 -34.91
CA GLN A 231 2.50 -14.47 -35.09
C GLN A 231 3.45 -13.42 -35.67
N ALA A 232 2.95 -12.60 -36.60
CA ALA A 232 3.59 -11.38 -37.07
C ALA A 232 2.60 -10.20 -36.93
N THR A 233 3.05 -9.09 -36.35
CA THR A 233 2.23 -7.89 -36.13
C THR A 233 2.86 -6.67 -36.82
N PHE A 234 2.01 -5.81 -37.38
CA PHE A 234 2.37 -4.59 -38.08
C PHE A 234 1.44 -3.43 -37.67
N SER A 235 1.94 -2.19 -37.72
CA SER A 235 1.08 -1.01 -37.72
C SER A 235 0.74 -0.58 -39.16
N ILE A 236 -0.55 -0.48 -39.47
CA ILE A 236 -1.06 -0.01 -40.76
C ILE A 236 -1.01 1.51 -40.79
N THR A 237 -0.45 2.11 -41.84
CA THR A 237 -0.38 3.58 -42.00
C THR A 237 -1.26 4.13 -43.13
N GLY A 238 -1.70 3.27 -44.06
CA GLY A 238 -2.67 3.62 -45.10
C GLY A 238 -2.98 2.44 -46.02
N LEU A 239 -3.97 2.61 -46.90
CA LEU A 239 -4.40 1.61 -47.88
C LEU A 239 -4.29 2.16 -49.31
N THR A 240 -4.23 1.27 -50.30
CA THR A 240 -4.50 1.61 -51.70
C THR A 240 -5.33 0.51 -52.34
N ASP A 241 -6.49 0.88 -52.87
CA ASP A 241 -7.43 -0.06 -53.47
C ASP A 241 -7.03 -0.44 -54.91
N VAL A 242 -7.19 -1.72 -55.26
CA VAL A 242 -6.90 -2.26 -56.60
C VAL A 242 -8.03 -3.21 -57.02
N SER A 243 -8.14 -3.50 -58.31
CA SER A 243 -8.97 -4.61 -58.78
C SER A 243 -8.43 -5.94 -58.23
N GLY A 244 -9.26 -6.72 -57.54
CA GLY A 244 -8.92 -8.04 -56.98
C GLY A 244 -8.31 -8.02 -55.56
N TYR A 245 -7.53 -7.01 -55.21
CA TYR A 245 -6.78 -6.95 -53.95
C TYR A 245 -6.63 -5.52 -53.40
N VAL A 246 -6.14 -5.38 -52.17
CA VAL A 246 -5.71 -4.10 -51.59
C VAL A 246 -4.22 -4.13 -51.26
N LYS A 247 -3.59 -2.96 -51.25
CA LYS A 247 -2.22 -2.76 -50.73
C LYS A 247 -2.32 -2.10 -49.36
N LEU A 248 -1.89 -2.79 -48.31
CA LEU A 248 -1.76 -2.22 -46.97
C LEU A 248 -0.33 -1.69 -46.80
N THR A 249 -0.16 -0.40 -46.55
CA THR A 249 1.13 0.19 -46.18
C THR A 249 1.42 -0.15 -44.72
N VAL A 250 2.54 -0.82 -44.47
CA VAL A 250 2.89 -1.37 -43.15
C VAL A 250 4.19 -0.80 -42.60
N SER A 251 4.26 -0.76 -41.27
CA SER A 251 5.41 -0.30 -40.49
C SER A 251 5.44 -1.02 -39.14
N GLN A 252 6.50 -0.82 -38.33
CA GLN A 252 6.59 -1.32 -36.96
C GLN A 252 6.31 -2.83 -36.84
N HIS A 253 7.06 -3.64 -37.58
CA HIS A 253 6.99 -5.11 -37.49
C HIS A 253 7.36 -5.60 -36.08
N SER A 254 6.70 -6.67 -35.65
CA SER A 254 7.08 -7.46 -34.47
C SER A 254 6.68 -8.93 -34.66
N GLY A 255 7.46 -9.86 -34.10
CA GLY A 255 7.20 -11.30 -34.18
C GLY A 255 7.93 -11.98 -35.35
N ALA A 256 7.25 -12.91 -36.02
CA ALA A 256 7.81 -13.78 -37.04
C ALA A 256 8.27 -13.01 -38.30
N THR A 257 9.46 -13.34 -38.79
CA THR A 257 10.07 -12.71 -39.97
C THR A 257 9.70 -13.40 -41.29
N SER A 258 9.01 -14.55 -41.25
CA SER A 258 8.48 -15.25 -42.43
C SER A 258 7.38 -16.24 -42.02
N PHE A 259 6.56 -16.64 -42.99
CA PHE A 259 5.65 -17.80 -42.97
C PHE A 259 6.01 -18.70 -44.16
N VAL A 260 5.54 -19.96 -44.18
CA VAL A 260 5.76 -20.84 -45.35
C VAL A 260 4.69 -20.64 -46.42
N ASP A 261 5.00 -20.98 -47.68
CA ASP A 261 4.00 -20.92 -48.77
C ASP A 261 2.76 -21.76 -48.45
N ALA A 262 1.59 -21.23 -48.81
CA ALA A 262 0.28 -21.75 -48.48
C ALA A 262 -0.03 -21.94 -46.97
N GLU A 263 0.81 -21.44 -46.04
CA GLU A 263 0.53 -21.51 -44.59
C GLU A 263 -0.80 -20.80 -44.27
N ARG A 264 -1.65 -21.44 -43.47
CA ARG A 264 -2.94 -20.88 -43.07
C ARG A 264 -2.71 -19.64 -42.20
N LEU A 265 -3.42 -18.55 -42.45
CA LEU A 265 -3.34 -17.33 -41.65
C LEU A 265 -4.72 -16.87 -41.16
N ALA A 266 -4.79 -16.43 -39.91
CA ALA A 266 -5.88 -15.65 -39.35
C ALA A 266 -5.46 -14.17 -39.32
N PHE A 267 -6.19 -13.33 -40.06
CA PHE A 267 -6.03 -11.87 -40.11
C PHE A 267 -6.88 -11.24 -39.00
N GLN A 268 -6.24 -10.51 -38.08
CA GLN A 268 -6.89 -9.75 -37.01
C GLN A 268 -6.47 -8.28 -37.10
N PHE A 269 -7.45 -7.36 -37.14
CA PHE A 269 -7.17 -5.92 -37.15
C PHE A 269 -7.81 -5.23 -35.94
N SER A 270 -7.00 -4.43 -35.23
CA SER A 270 -7.44 -3.54 -34.16
C SER A 270 -7.26 -2.09 -34.59
N ARG A 271 -8.37 -1.39 -34.87
CA ARG A 271 -8.39 -0.02 -35.37
C ARG A 271 -7.92 0.98 -34.29
N THR A 272 -7.00 1.87 -34.65
CA THR A 272 -6.70 3.06 -33.86
C THR A 272 -7.91 4.00 -33.91
N GLY A 273 -8.28 4.57 -32.76
CA GLY A 273 -9.25 5.66 -32.72
C GLY A 273 -8.90 6.78 -33.71
N ASN A 274 -9.93 7.47 -34.21
CA ASN A 274 -9.75 8.66 -35.02
C ASN A 274 -8.88 9.68 -34.26
N ALA A 275 -8.05 10.43 -34.96
CA ALA A 275 -7.41 11.61 -34.38
C ALA A 275 -8.50 12.55 -33.84
N GLY A 276 -8.28 13.13 -32.66
CA GLY A 276 -9.25 13.99 -32.00
C GLY A 276 -9.64 15.15 -32.91
N ASP A 277 -10.92 15.24 -33.27
CA ASP A 277 -11.41 16.23 -34.22
C ASP A 277 -11.48 17.60 -33.56
N LEU A 278 -10.62 18.52 -34.01
CA LEU A 278 -10.55 19.90 -33.55
C LEU A 278 -11.48 20.77 -34.42
N ASN A 279 -12.74 20.33 -34.52
CA ASN A 279 -13.80 20.86 -35.39
C ASN A 279 -13.36 21.09 -36.85
N GLY A 280 -12.68 20.10 -37.45
CA GLY A 280 -12.34 20.06 -38.87
C GLY A 280 -11.09 20.84 -39.30
N VAL A 281 -10.38 21.52 -38.39
CA VAL A 281 -9.20 22.33 -38.74
C VAL A 281 -7.98 21.45 -39.00
N THR A 282 -7.54 21.38 -40.27
CA THR A 282 -6.28 20.72 -40.65
C THR A 282 -5.13 21.73 -40.56
N PRO A 283 -4.07 21.49 -39.76
CA PRO A 283 -3.00 22.48 -39.56
C PRO A 283 -2.09 22.59 -40.80
N GLY A 284 -2.26 23.67 -41.56
CA GLY A 284 -1.40 24.02 -42.70
C GLY A 284 -1.29 25.55 -42.87
N PRO A 285 -0.16 26.08 -43.39
CA PRO A 285 0.17 27.52 -43.36
C PRO A 285 -0.64 28.41 -44.33
N THR A 286 -1.81 27.95 -44.76
CA THR A 286 -2.78 28.71 -45.59
C THR A 286 -4.22 28.65 -45.04
N GLY A 287 -4.44 28.00 -43.89
CA GLY A 287 -5.75 27.94 -43.23
C GLY A 287 -6.08 29.21 -42.42
N LEU A 288 -6.10 30.37 -43.06
CA LEU A 288 -6.43 31.67 -42.44
C LEU A 288 -7.44 32.50 -43.25
N GLU A 289 -8.42 31.83 -43.86
CA GLU A 289 -9.68 32.43 -44.33
C GLU A 289 -10.84 31.55 -43.82
N LEU A 290 -12.00 32.18 -43.56
CA LEU A 290 -13.24 31.58 -43.03
C LEU A 290 -13.25 31.15 -41.54
N LEU A 291 -13.32 32.15 -40.66
CA LEU A 291 -14.43 32.20 -39.70
C LEU A 291 -14.96 33.63 -39.65
N GLU A 292 -16.28 33.81 -39.79
CA GLU A 292 -16.90 35.15 -39.81
C GLU A 292 -17.08 35.70 -38.38
N ALA A 293 -16.94 37.01 -38.26
CA ALA A 293 -16.79 37.68 -36.97
C ALA A 293 -18.08 37.74 -36.14
N GLU A 294 -18.18 36.87 -35.14
CA GLU A 294 -18.64 37.27 -33.81
C GLU A 294 -17.45 37.19 -32.85
N THR A 295 -17.34 38.20 -31.98
CA THR A 295 -16.21 38.63 -31.14
C THR A 295 -15.10 37.60 -30.85
N GLU A 296 -13.88 37.87 -31.37
CA GLU A 296 -12.68 37.03 -31.15
C GLU A 296 -12.36 36.75 -29.68
N GLY A 297 -12.72 37.67 -28.77
CA GLY A 297 -12.50 37.51 -27.33
C GLY A 297 -13.25 36.31 -26.73
N ASP A 298 -14.51 36.10 -27.11
CA ASP A 298 -15.35 35.04 -26.54
C ASP A 298 -14.85 33.64 -26.91
N ALA A 299 -14.37 33.48 -28.16
CA ALA A 299 -13.79 32.22 -28.63
C ALA A 299 -12.44 31.89 -27.97
N ARG A 300 -11.64 32.91 -27.62
CA ARG A 300 -10.32 32.75 -26.99
C ARG A 300 -10.45 32.34 -25.53
N ASP A 301 -11.41 32.91 -24.79
CA ASP A 301 -11.66 32.55 -23.41
C ASP A 301 -12.22 31.13 -23.26
N VAL A 302 -13.23 30.76 -24.08
CA VAL A 302 -13.84 29.42 -24.09
C VAL A 302 -12.84 28.30 -24.45
N LEU A 303 -11.82 28.60 -25.24
CA LEU A 303 -10.76 27.64 -25.60
C LEU A 303 -9.50 27.73 -24.70
N GLY A 304 -9.45 28.68 -23.76
CA GLY A 304 -8.28 28.89 -22.90
C GLY A 304 -7.00 29.29 -23.65
N ILE A 305 -7.12 29.79 -24.88
CA ILE A 305 -5.97 30.16 -25.72
C ILE A 305 -5.36 31.45 -25.16
N ALA A 306 -4.08 31.39 -24.81
CA ALA A 306 -3.34 32.55 -24.34
C ALA A 306 -3.11 33.58 -25.46
N ASP A 307 -3.32 34.84 -25.12
CA ASP A 307 -3.10 36.00 -25.99
C ASP A 307 -1.61 36.38 -26.08
N PHE A 308 -0.87 36.14 -24.99
CA PHE A 308 0.52 36.55 -24.82
C PHE A 308 1.35 35.39 -24.26
N ALA A 309 2.61 35.27 -24.71
CA ALA A 309 3.48 34.18 -24.27
C ALA A 309 3.94 34.33 -22.80
N SER A 310 4.10 35.56 -22.32
CA SER A 310 4.51 35.92 -20.96
C SER A 310 3.82 37.22 -20.50
N ILE A 311 4.04 37.63 -19.25
CA ILE A 311 3.65 38.98 -18.79
C ILE A 311 4.40 40.05 -19.58
N SER A 312 5.70 39.87 -19.84
CA SER A 312 6.53 40.83 -20.59
C SER A 312 5.99 41.10 -22.01
N ASP A 313 5.40 40.10 -22.66
CA ASP A 313 4.75 40.27 -23.97
C ASP A 313 3.44 41.07 -23.87
N ALA A 314 2.67 40.90 -22.80
CA ALA A 314 1.44 41.66 -22.53
C ALA A 314 1.74 43.12 -22.13
N GLU A 315 2.79 43.35 -21.32
CA GLU A 315 3.26 44.69 -20.94
C GLU A 315 3.77 45.48 -22.15
N ALA A 316 4.45 44.81 -23.09
CA ALA A 316 4.91 45.42 -24.34
C ALA A 316 3.77 45.70 -25.34
N ALA A 317 2.61 45.06 -25.19
CA ALA A 317 1.52 45.14 -26.16
C ALA A 317 0.66 46.40 -25.99
N THR A 318 0.20 46.95 -27.12
CA THR A 318 -0.85 47.97 -27.16
C THR A 318 -2.19 47.26 -27.38
N ILE A 319 -3.07 47.26 -26.37
CA ILE A 319 -4.28 46.43 -26.36
C ILE A 319 -5.53 47.29 -26.68
N ILE A 320 -6.41 46.79 -27.56
CA ILE A 320 -7.61 47.53 -27.96
C ILE A 320 -8.53 47.81 -26.76
N SER A 321 -9.09 49.02 -26.66
CA SER A 321 -9.82 49.46 -25.46
C SER A 321 -11.16 48.75 -25.21
N SER A 322 -11.62 47.92 -26.14
CA SER A 322 -12.81 47.06 -26.03
C SER A 322 -12.52 45.63 -25.54
N GLN A 323 -11.26 45.31 -25.23
CA GLN A 323 -10.89 44.02 -24.66
C GLN A 323 -10.88 44.11 -23.13
N ASP A 324 -11.82 43.42 -22.48
CA ASP A 324 -11.98 43.44 -21.01
C ASP A 324 -11.15 42.36 -20.29
N PHE A 325 -10.70 41.31 -21.00
CA PHE A 325 -9.88 40.22 -20.46
C PHE A 325 -8.69 39.90 -21.37
N LEU A 326 -7.58 39.44 -20.78
CA LEU A 326 -6.44 38.83 -21.50
C LEU A 326 -5.91 37.62 -20.75
N ARG A 327 -5.27 36.67 -21.44
CA ARG A 327 -4.71 35.44 -20.85
C ARG A 327 -3.24 35.26 -21.24
N THR A 328 -2.35 34.98 -20.29
CA THR A 328 -0.94 34.67 -20.58
C THR A 328 -0.66 33.17 -20.60
N ALA A 329 0.30 32.72 -21.42
CA ALA A 329 0.73 31.32 -21.52
C ALA A 329 1.77 30.91 -20.45
N GLY A 330 2.27 31.89 -19.71
CA GLY A 330 3.33 31.79 -18.73
C GLY A 330 3.52 33.11 -17.99
N TYR A 331 4.43 33.12 -17.01
CA TYR A 331 4.83 34.34 -16.30
C TYR A 331 6.05 34.98 -16.97
N VAL A 332 7.15 34.24 -17.04
CA VAL A 332 8.41 34.61 -17.70
C VAL A 332 8.43 34.15 -19.16
N SER A 333 7.86 32.98 -19.45
CA SER A 333 7.85 32.40 -20.80
C SER A 333 6.73 31.35 -20.97
N ALA A 334 6.17 31.24 -22.17
CA ALA A 334 5.10 30.30 -22.48
C ALA A 334 5.43 28.87 -22.02
N GLY A 335 4.51 28.25 -21.27
CA GLY A 335 4.67 26.89 -20.76
C GLY A 335 5.48 26.76 -19.45
N ASP A 336 5.92 27.86 -18.82
CA ASP A 336 6.49 27.81 -17.46
C ASP A 336 5.44 27.44 -16.37
N GLY A 337 4.15 27.47 -16.73
CA GLY A 337 3.03 27.13 -15.85
C GLY A 337 2.58 28.27 -14.95
N GLY A 338 3.05 29.50 -15.18
CA GLY A 338 2.61 30.74 -14.51
C GLY A 338 1.61 31.58 -15.29
N GLY A 339 1.05 31.03 -16.37
CA GLY A 339 0.01 31.70 -17.16
C GLY A 339 -1.25 31.98 -16.32
N ALA A 340 -1.84 33.15 -16.51
CA ALA A 340 -3.03 33.60 -15.77
C ALA A 340 -4.03 34.30 -16.70
N LEU A 341 -5.31 34.26 -16.32
CA LEU A 341 -6.34 35.16 -16.81
C LEU A 341 -6.26 36.50 -16.06
N TYR A 342 -6.36 37.60 -16.78
CA TYR A 342 -6.41 38.95 -16.26
C TYR A 342 -7.66 39.68 -16.77
N LYS A 343 -8.23 40.54 -15.93
CA LYS A 343 -9.30 41.49 -16.27
C LYS A 343 -8.77 42.92 -16.28
N ARG A 344 -9.29 43.78 -17.15
CA ARG A 344 -8.95 45.21 -17.19
C ARG A 344 -9.53 45.92 -15.96
N VAL A 345 -8.77 46.86 -15.40
CA VAL A 345 -9.17 47.67 -14.24
C VAL A 345 -8.90 49.16 -14.47
N LEU A 346 -9.67 50.03 -13.81
CA LEU A 346 -9.65 51.48 -14.02
C LEU A 346 -8.49 52.20 -13.30
N ALA A 347 -7.77 51.52 -12.42
CA ALA A 347 -6.67 52.05 -11.63
C ALA A 347 -5.70 50.92 -11.24
N GLU A 348 -4.48 51.29 -10.87
CA GLU A 348 -3.45 50.35 -10.43
C GLU A 348 -3.89 49.55 -9.17
N PRO A 349 -3.89 48.20 -9.21
CA PRO A 349 -4.10 47.40 -8.01
C PRO A 349 -2.97 47.56 -6.98
N THR A 350 -3.30 47.43 -5.69
CA THR A 350 -2.32 47.60 -4.59
C THR A 350 -1.40 46.40 -4.39
N HIS A 351 -1.77 45.23 -4.91
CA HIS A 351 -1.03 43.97 -4.82
C HIS A 351 -0.15 43.74 -6.07
N ALA A 352 0.62 42.65 -6.08
CA ALA A 352 1.50 42.27 -7.18
C ALA A 352 0.82 41.47 -8.32
N GLY A 353 -0.43 41.03 -8.16
CA GLY A 353 -1.17 40.26 -9.16
C GLY A 353 -1.75 41.14 -10.27
N LYS A 354 -0.87 41.89 -10.95
CA LYS A 354 -1.21 42.94 -11.91
C LYS A 354 -0.15 43.08 -13.01
N LEU A 355 -0.53 43.70 -14.12
CA LEU A 355 0.41 44.21 -15.13
C LEU A 355 -0.15 45.51 -15.76
N GLN A 356 0.71 46.27 -16.46
CA GLN A 356 0.30 47.43 -17.24
C GLN A 356 0.73 47.26 -18.70
N SER A 357 -0.21 47.32 -19.64
CA SER A 357 0.07 47.26 -21.07
C SER A 357 0.58 48.61 -21.61
N SER A 358 1.20 48.62 -22.80
CA SER A 358 1.89 49.80 -23.33
C SER A 358 0.96 50.94 -23.78
N ASP A 359 -0.36 50.72 -23.78
CA ASP A 359 -1.41 51.75 -23.89
C ASP A 359 -1.66 52.50 -22.57
N GLY A 360 -1.08 52.02 -21.46
CA GLY A 360 -1.26 52.52 -20.10
C GLY A 360 -2.42 51.88 -19.35
N ALA A 361 -3.13 50.90 -19.92
CA ALA A 361 -4.21 50.21 -19.22
C ALA A 361 -3.69 49.25 -18.15
N TRP A 362 -4.40 49.20 -17.01
CA TRP A 362 -4.10 48.31 -15.91
C TRP A 362 -4.91 47.02 -16.00
N TRP A 363 -4.27 45.92 -15.60
CA TRP A 363 -4.83 44.58 -15.61
C TRP A 363 -4.58 43.91 -14.27
N GLU A 364 -5.51 43.07 -13.85
CA GLU A 364 -5.51 42.38 -12.56
C GLU A 364 -5.86 40.90 -12.76
N ILE A 365 -5.23 39.98 -12.03
CA ILE A 365 -5.55 38.54 -12.10
C ILE A 365 -7.06 38.30 -11.86
N ALA A 366 -7.61 37.32 -12.57
CA ALA A 366 -9.03 36.99 -12.59
C ALA A 366 -9.32 35.47 -12.59
N ASP A 367 -8.31 34.62 -12.37
CA ASP A 367 -8.51 33.18 -12.16
C ASP A 367 -9.16 32.89 -10.78
N ASP A 368 -10.04 31.89 -10.72
CA ASP A 368 -10.73 31.45 -9.48
C ASP A 368 -9.80 30.80 -8.44
N GLU A 369 -8.55 30.48 -8.80
CA GLU A 369 -7.61 29.75 -7.94
C GLU A 369 -6.18 30.30 -8.05
N VAL A 370 -5.67 30.85 -6.94
CA VAL A 370 -4.32 31.43 -6.84
C VAL A 370 -3.25 30.31 -6.86
N ILE A 371 -2.68 30.04 -8.03
CA ILE A 371 -1.52 29.16 -8.16
C ILE A 371 -0.22 29.94 -8.06
N SER A 372 0.76 29.40 -7.32
CA SER A 372 2.01 30.10 -6.97
C SER A 372 2.73 30.69 -8.19
N ARG A 373 2.69 29.99 -9.32
CA ARG A 373 3.42 30.38 -10.54
C ARG A 373 2.90 31.66 -11.20
N ASN A 374 1.68 32.12 -10.92
CA ASN A 374 1.16 33.39 -11.43
C ASN A 374 1.92 34.63 -10.92
N PHE A 375 2.84 34.44 -9.95
CA PHE A 375 3.66 35.50 -9.34
C PHE A 375 5.17 35.30 -9.63
N GLY A 376 5.52 34.46 -10.60
CA GLY A 376 6.90 34.18 -10.98
C GLY A 376 7.63 33.22 -10.03
N ILE A 377 6.89 32.46 -9.21
CA ILE A 377 7.46 31.51 -8.25
C ILE A 377 8.13 30.34 -8.98
N VAL A 378 9.45 30.38 -9.00
CA VAL A 378 10.34 29.40 -9.64
C VAL A 378 10.87 28.37 -8.64
N VAL A 379 11.30 27.23 -9.16
CA VAL A 379 11.96 26.19 -8.37
C VAL A 379 13.47 26.47 -8.18
N ALA A 380 14.06 25.79 -7.21
CA ALA A 380 15.47 25.84 -6.85
C ALA A 380 16.41 25.66 -8.07
N PRO A 381 17.57 26.34 -8.12
CA PRO A 381 18.23 27.05 -7.02
C PRO A 381 17.76 28.49 -6.82
N SER A 382 16.87 29.01 -7.66
CA SER A 382 16.45 30.41 -7.61
C SER A 382 15.66 30.74 -6.33
N ASP A 383 15.88 31.94 -5.81
CA ASP A 383 15.13 32.51 -4.68
C ASP A 383 13.73 32.98 -5.12
N SER A 384 12.71 32.41 -4.52
CA SER A 384 11.29 32.72 -4.75
C SER A 384 10.64 33.49 -3.59
N THR A 385 11.42 34.01 -2.64
CA THR A 385 10.92 34.70 -1.44
C THR A 385 9.93 35.82 -1.78
N ALA A 386 10.36 36.80 -2.59
CA ALA A 386 9.51 37.93 -2.95
C ALA A 386 8.30 37.51 -3.80
N ALA A 387 8.46 36.49 -4.65
CA ALA A 387 7.38 35.95 -5.47
C ALA A 387 6.31 35.24 -4.62
N LEU A 388 6.70 34.51 -3.57
CA LEU A 388 5.77 33.89 -2.62
C LEU A 388 5.06 34.92 -1.74
N GLN A 389 5.77 35.94 -1.25
CA GLN A 389 5.12 37.04 -0.53
C GLN A 389 4.10 37.76 -1.42
N ASN A 390 4.45 38.05 -2.68
CA ASN A 390 3.54 38.66 -3.66
C ASN A 390 2.24 37.87 -3.87
N ALA A 391 2.30 36.53 -3.86
CA ALA A 391 1.12 35.66 -3.98
C ALA A 391 0.25 35.68 -2.71
N ILE A 392 0.87 35.72 -1.53
CA ILE A 392 0.20 35.82 -0.23
C ILE A 392 -0.49 37.18 -0.08
N ASP A 393 0.23 38.27 -0.35
CA ASP A 393 -0.25 39.64 -0.27
C ASP A 393 -1.40 39.91 -1.28
N TYR A 394 -1.39 39.23 -2.43
CA TYR A 394 -2.55 39.19 -3.33
C TYR A 394 -3.75 38.50 -2.69
N SER A 395 -3.56 37.30 -2.12
CA SER A 395 -4.64 36.51 -1.52
C SER A 395 -5.30 37.24 -0.34
N ASP A 396 -4.50 37.86 0.54
CA ASP A 396 -4.98 38.73 1.62
C ASP A 396 -5.80 39.92 1.08
N ALA A 397 -5.24 40.66 0.11
CA ALA A 397 -5.89 41.81 -0.51
C ALA A 397 -7.19 41.47 -1.28
N LYS A 398 -7.43 40.20 -1.62
CA LYS A 398 -8.68 39.70 -2.21
C LYS A 398 -9.61 38.99 -1.24
N SER A 399 -9.09 38.52 -0.11
CA SER A 399 -9.70 37.43 0.67
C SER A 399 -9.89 36.14 -0.15
N ASP A 400 -8.98 35.89 -1.11
CA ASP A 400 -8.91 34.64 -1.86
C ASP A 400 -8.34 33.51 -0.98
N GLY A 401 -8.64 32.26 -1.36
CA GLY A 401 -8.34 31.06 -0.58
C GLY A 401 -6.85 30.68 -0.47
N PRO A 402 -6.51 29.41 -0.13
CA PRO A 402 -5.13 29.00 0.05
C PRO A 402 -4.26 29.17 -1.21
N VAL A 403 -3.07 29.77 -1.06
CA VAL A 403 -2.07 29.82 -2.14
C VAL A 403 -1.56 28.40 -2.39
N ARG A 404 -1.68 27.93 -3.64
CA ARG A 404 -1.33 26.55 -4.00
C ARG A 404 0.04 26.46 -4.63
N LEU A 405 0.86 25.55 -4.11
CA LEU A 405 2.25 25.31 -4.51
C LEU A 405 2.37 23.96 -5.24
N PRO A 406 2.54 23.93 -6.58
CA PRO A 406 2.76 22.70 -7.34
C PRO A 406 4.01 21.93 -6.90
N SER A 407 4.17 20.70 -7.38
CA SER A 407 5.37 19.89 -7.08
C SER A 407 6.66 20.58 -7.51
N GLY A 408 7.62 20.66 -6.60
CA GLY A 408 8.86 21.41 -6.77
C GLY A 408 9.55 21.71 -5.44
N VAL A 409 10.81 22.12 -5.52
CA VAL A 409 11.56 22.66 -4.38
C VAL A 409 11.65 24.17 -4.58
N TYR A 410 11.22 24.97 -3.60
CA TYR A 410 11.19 26.43 -3.68
C TYR A 410 12.12 27.00 -2.61
N VAL A 411 13.14 27.77 -3.01
CA VAL A 411 14.05 28.41 -2.04
C VAL A 411 13.40 29.69 -1.55
N VAL A 412 13.09 29.76 -0.26
CA VAL A 412 12.38 30.88 0.37
C VAL A 412 12.88 31.11 1.80
N GLY A 413 12.67 32.31 2.33
CA GLY A 413 12.92 32.59 3.74
C GLY A 413 12.23 33.87 4.22
N ASP A 414 11.98 33.95 5.53
CA ASP A 414 11.36 35.09 6.21
C ASP A 414 10.00 35.54 5.60
N ILE A 415 9.17 34.57 5.17
CA ILE A 415 7.82 34.79 4.61
C ILE A 415 6.80 35.07 5.73
N ASP A 416 5.97 36.09 5.54
CA ASP A 416 4.82 36.43 6.41
C ASP A 416 3.53 35.93 5.75
N LEU A 417 2.74 35.08 6.45
CA LEU A 417 1.57 34.45 5.84
C LEU A 417 0.33 35.34 5.81
N LYS A 418 0.25 36.43 6.58
CA LYS A 418 -0.99 37.24 6.75
C LYS A 418 -2.21 36.42 7.20
N GLY A 419 -2.02 35.20 7.71
CA GLY A 419 -3.08 34.24 8.00
C GLY A 419 -3.58 33.43 6.79
N ILE A 420 -2.96 33.58 5.61
CA ILE A 420 -3.26 32.80 4.41
C ILE A 420 -2.66 31.39 4.53
N SER A 421 -3.46 30.37 4.22
CA SER A 421 -3.01 28.99 4.15
C SER A 421 -2.13 28.71 2.92
N LEU A 422 -1.12 27.83 3.05
CA LEU A 422 -0.38 27.28 1.92
C LEU A 422 -0.71 25.80 1.73
N VAL A 423 -1.04 25.41 0.50
CA VAL A 423 -1.39 24.02 0.16
C VAL A 423 -0.44 23.48 -0.91
N GLY A 424 0.29 22.42 -0.57
CA GLY A 424 1.23 21.73 -1.44
C GLY A 424 0.65 20.48 -2.11
N SER A 425 1.46 19.88 -2.96
CA SER A 425 1.14 18.71 -3.78
C SER A 425 1.53 17.35 -3.15
N GLY A 426 2.05 17.35 -1.91
CA GLY A 426 2.76 16.20 -1.33
C GLY A 426 4.14 15.94 -1.94
N LYS A 427 4.54 16.69 -2.97
CA LYS A 427 5.89 16.78 -3.57
C LYS A 427 6.39 18.23 -3.60
N THR A 428 5.86 19.05 -2.72
CA THR A 428 6.18 20.47 -2.57
C THR A 428 7.14 20.62 -1.40
N VAL A 429 8.30 21.24 -1.63
CA VAL A 429 9.31 21.48 -0.60
C VAL A 429 9.57 22.97 -0.49
N LEU A 430 9.34 23.56 0.68
CA LEU A 430 9.88 24.88 1.02
C LEU A 430 11.27 24.65 1.61
N ARG A 431 12.30 25.06 0.86
CA ARG A 431 13.70 24.96 1.28
C ARG A 431 14.16 26.29 1.85
N LYS A 432 14.78 26.25 3.02
CA LYS A 432 15.31 27.41 3.70
C LYS A 432 16.40 28.08 2.88
N LYS A 433 16.22 29.38 2.63
CA LYS A 433 17.18 30.28 2.00
C LYS A 433 18.39 30.52 2.92
N THR A 434 19.59 30.44 2.36
CA THR A 434 20.85 30.80 3.02
C THR A 434 20.79 32.21 3.59
N GLY A 435 21.07 32.35 4.89
CA GLY A 435 21.08 33.64 5.59
C GLY A 435 19.71 34.24 5.96
N ALA A 436 18.59 33.59 5.62
CA ALA A 436 17.28 33.94 6.19
C ALA A 436 17.20 33.53 7.68
N THR A 437 16.31 34.12 8.48
CA THR A 437 16.10 33.70 9.88
C THR A 437 15.18 32.49 9.95
N TRP A 438 14.12 32.51 9.14
CA TRP A 438 13.06 31.52 9.06
C TRP A 438 12.83 31.05 7.63
N ILE A 439 11.99 30.03 7.43
CA ILE A 439 11.22 29.83 6.19
C ILE A 439 9.97 30.71 6.28
N ILE A 440 9.20 30.42 7.33
CA ILE A 440 7.98 30.96 7.92
C ILE A 440 8.09 31.94 9.12
N GLN A 441 7.66 33.19 9.07
CA GLN A 441 7.33 33.94 10.31
C GLN A 441 6.01 34.69 10.18
N ASP A 442 4.98 34.23 10.89
CA ASP A 442 3.67 34.87 10.96
C ASP A 442 3.34 35.24 12.42
N SER A 443 2.48 36.25 12.64
CA SER A 443 2.11 36.68 13.99
C SER A 443 0.73 37.34 14.07
N THR A 444 0.03 37.12 15.18
CA THR A 444 -1.30 37.65 15.53
C THR A 444 -2.48 37.24 14.62
N THR A 445 -2.24 36.45 13.57
CA THR A 445 -3.26 36.02 12.60
C THR A 445 -4.03 34.76 13.08
N THR A 446 -5.11 34.40 12.39
CA THR A 446 -6.00 33.31 12.81
C THR A 446 -6.46 32.41 11.66
N ASN A 447 -6.68 31.12 11.96
CA ASN A 447 -7.27 30.10 11.08
C ASN A 447 -6.47 29.71 9.82
N LEU A 448 -5.14 29.73 9.90
CA LEU A 448 -4.26 29.30 8.80
C LEU A 448 -3.92 27.80 8.84
N SER A 449 -3.55 27.24 7.68
CA SER A 449 -3.03 25.88 7.53
C SER A 449 -1.82 25.80 6.61
N LEU A 450 -0.94 24.83 6.89
CA LEU A 450 0.10 24.37 5.97
C LEU A 450 -0.16 22.90 5.68
N GLU A 451 -0.45 22.55 4.43
CA GLU A 451 -0.94 21.22 4.06
C GLU A 451 -0.09 20.57 2.97
N SER A 452 0.36 19.33 3.18
CA SER A 452 1.06 18.53 2.15
C SER A 452 2.33 19.19 1.56
N ILE A 453 3.13 19.79 2.45
CA ILE A 453 4.39 20.50 2.18
C ILE A 453 5.52 19.88 3.03
N ALA A 454 6.71 19.73 2.46
CA ALA A 454 7.92 19.47 3.24
C ALA A 454 8.66 20.78 3.56
N LEU A 455 9.17 20.90 4.78
CA LEU A 455 10.07 21.97 5.21
C LEU A 455 11.50 21.41 5.26
N ASP A 456 12.36 21.95 4.41
CA ASP A 456 13.75 21.52 4.29
C ASP A 456 14.67 22.63 4.82
N GLY A 457 15.24 22.41 6.01
CA GLY A 457 16.14 23.35 6.67
C GLY A 457 17.46 23.59 5.95
N ASN A 458 17.76 22.83 4.87
CA ASN A 458 18.96 22.96 4.04
C ASN A 458 20.31 22.82 4.80
N ASN A 459 20.29 22.40 6.07
CA ASN A 459 21.39 22.51 7.03
C ASN A 459 21.89 23.96 7.23
N GLU A 460 21.00 24.94 7.04
CA GLU A 460 21.25 26.37 7.30
C GLU A 460 20.90 26.74 8.75
N PRO A 461 21.64 27.65 9.41
CA PRO A 461 21.27 28.17 10.73
C PRO A 461 19.95 28.93 10.69
N GLY A 462 19.21 28.95 11.81
CA GLY A 462 17.86 29.51 11.90
C GLY A 462 16.75 28.48 11.66
N GLY A 463 15.50 28.87 11.91
CA GLY A 463 14.38 27.95 11.99
C GLY A 463 13.57 27.77 10.71
N GLY A 464 12.53 26.93 10.81
CA GLY A 464 11.54 26.71 9.75
C GLY A 464 10.35 27.65 9.93
N LEU A 465 9.43 27.33 10.84
CA LEU A 465 8.24 28.13 11.14
C LEU A 465 8.36 28.86 12.49
N SER A 466 7.86 30.08 12.56
CA SER A 466 7.59 30.81 13.80
C SER A 466 6.18 31.40 13.78
N PHE A 467 5.46 31.23 14.89
CA PHE A 467 4.08 31.66 15.09
C PHE A 467 3.92 32.33 16.46
N ASP A 468 3.74 33.65 16.49
CA ASP A 468 3.60 34.47 17.70
C ASP A 468 2.15 34.99 17.86
N GLN A 469 1.51 34.70 19.00
CA GLN A 469 0.12 35.07 19.31
C GLN A 469 -0.96 34.60 18.29
N ASN A 470 -0.67 33.57 17.49
CA ASN A 470 -1.58 33.05 16.47
C ASN A 470 -2.69 32.14 17.05
N ILE A 471 -3.85 32.07 16.39
CA ILE A 471 -4.98 31.25 16.85
C ILE A 471 -5.45 30.30 15.75
N GLY A 472 -5.47 28.99 16.04
CA GLY A 472 -6.08 27.99 15.16
C GLY A 472 -5.23 27.57 13.97
N ILE A 473 -3.94 27.30 14.20
CA ILE A 473 -3.01 26.77 13.17
C ILE A 473 -3.27 25.28 12.92
N PHE A 474 -3.26 24.86 11.65
CA PHE A 474 -3.30 23.44 11.26
C PHE A 474 -2.12 23.06 10.35
N LEU A 475 -1.14 22.34 10.90
CA LEU A 475 -0.07 21.70 10.15
C LEU A 475 -0.51 20.26 9.82
N LYS A 476 -0.67 19.94 8.54
CA LYS A 476 -1.30 18.69 8.09
C LYS A 476 -0.47 18.03 7.00
N ASP A 477 -0.02 16.80 7.25
CA ASP A 477 0.83 16.05 6.34
C ASP A 477 2.09 16.85 5.93
N VAL A 478 2.65 17.55 6.92
CA VAL A 478 3.85 18.39 6.78
C VAL A 478 5.08 17.57 7.18
N ASP A 479 6.01 17.41 6.24
CA ASP A 479 7.31 16.80 6.51
C ASP A 479 8.31 17.87 6.99
N VAL A 480 9.26 17.51 7.85
CA VAL A 480 10.24 18.43 8.45
C VAL A 480 11.61 17.77 8.51
N LEU A 481 12.59 18.30 7.76
CA LEU A 481 13.91 17.68 7.59
C LEU A 481 15.08 18.65 7.44
N ASN A 482 16.31 18.15 7.63
CA ASN A 482 17.58 18.86 7.45
C ASN A 482 17.75 20.14 8.29
N PHE A 483 17.08 20.25 9.44
CA PHE A 483 17.26 21.38 10.35
C PHE A 483 18.44 21.17 11.33
N ILE A 484 19.31 22.18 11.44
CA ILE A 484 20.43 22.24 12.40
C ILE A 484 20.14 23.13 13.61
N ASP A 485 19.15 24.02 13.49
CA ASP A 485 18.46 24.73 14.59
C ASP A 485 16.99 24.29 14.68
N ARG A 486 16.25 24.75 15.69
CA ARG A 486 14.83 24.39 15.93
C ARG A 486 13.94 24.64 14.70
N ALA A 487 13.12 23.66 14.30
CA ALA A 487 12.36 23.76 13.04
C ALA A 487 11.02 24.50 13.14
N VAL A 488 10.26 24.36 14.24
CA VAL A 488 8.91 24.93 14.37
C VAL A 488 8.70 25.52 15.77
N PHE A 489 8.32 26.79 15.84
CA PHE A 489 8.03 27.50 17.08
C PHE A 489 6.56 27.92 17.12
N PHE A 490 5.88 27.53 18.20
CA PHE A 490 4.62 28.13 18.64
C PHE A 490 4.96 28.98 19.87
N GLU A 491 5.22 30.26 19.65
CA GLU A 491 5.62 31.23 20.67
C GLU A 491 4.48 31.53 21.67
N GLN A 492 4.75 32.41 22.64
CA GLN A 492 3.76 32.76 23.67
C GLN A 492 2.45 33.30 23.07
N GLY A 493 1.33 33.11 23.77
CA GLY A 493 -0.01 33.48 23.29
C GLY A 493 -0.59 32.59 22.17
N THR A 494 0.25 31.92 21.37
CA THR A 494 -0.20 31.05 20.27
C THR A 494 -1.05 29.88 20.79
N ARG A 495 -2.16 29.55 20.13
CA ARG A 495 -3.09 28.51 20.62
C ARG A 495 -3.95 27.81 19.57
N ASP A 496 -4.65 26.78 20.03
CA ASP A 496 -5.59 25.96 19.24
C ASP A 496 -4.91 25.24 18.05
N VAL A 497 -3.64 24.88 18.24
CA VAL A 497 -2.75 24.32 17.21
C VAL A 497 -2.97 22.81 17.05
N ARG A 498 -3.08 22.37 15.80
CA ARG A 498 -3.13 20.95 15.41
C ARG A 498 -1.98 20.64 14.46
N VAL A 499 -1.17 19.64 14.81
CA VAL A 499 -0.18 19.00 13.95
C VAL A 499 -0.68 17.58 13.69
N ARG A 500 -0.87 17.19 12.43
CA ARG A 500 -1.45 15.88 12.07
C ARG A 500 -0.73 15.25 10.90
N GLY A 501 -0.39 13.96 11.01
CA GLY A 501 0.35 13.25 9.97
C GLY A 501 1.75 13.84 9.78
N GLY A 502 2.32 13.63 8.59
CA GLY A 502 3.67 14.11 8.26
C GLY A 502 4.81 13.36 8.95
N ARG A 503 6.04 13.62 8.50
CA ARG A 503 7.26 12.94 8.92
C ARG A 503 8.34 13.93 9.32
N VAL A 504 8.87 13.78 10.53
CA VAL A 504 9.93 14.61 11.10
C VAL A 504 11.19 13.77 11.14
N HIS A 505 12.19 14.10 10.31
CA HIS A 505 13.34 13.23 10.08
C HIS A 505 14.62 13.92 9.61
N ASP A 506 15.78 13.28 9.80
CA ASP A 506 17.09 13.79 9.37
C ASP A 506 17.41 15.20 9.94
N ASN A 507 16.87 15.53 11.11
CA ASN A 507 17.14 16.79 11.81
C ASN A 507 18.20 16.59 12.89
N THR A 508 19.17 17.49 12.97
CA THR A 508 20.26 17.42 13.96
C THR A 508 20.07 18.35 15.17
N ALA A 509 19.02 19.17 15.14
CA ALA A 509 18.74 20.19 16.14
C ALA A 509 17.99 19.67 17.38
N ALA A 510 18.15 20.40 18.48
CA ALA A 510 17.28 20.33 19.66
C ALA A 510 15.91 21.00 19.40
N ASP A 511 14.93 20.68 20.25
CA ASP A 511 13.54 21.20 20.26
C ASP A 511 12.90 21.39 18.86
N ILE A 512 12.89 20.38 17.98
CA ILE A 512 12.38 20.47 16.59
C ILE A 512 11.00 21.13 16.54
N TYR A 513 10.10 20.77 17.45
CA TYR A 513 8.93 21.57 17.80
C TYR A 513 9.09 22.17 19.18
N CYS A 514 9.06 23.51 19.25
CA CYS A 514 9.11 24.32 20.46
C CYS A 514 7.74 24.96 20.71
N ALA A 515 7.02 24.50 21.72
CA ALA A 515 5.61 24.80 21.96
C ALA A 515 5.42 25.56 23.29
N LYS A 516 5.59 26.89 23.24
CA LYS A 516 5.32 27.80 24.37
C LYS A 516 3.84 28.12 24.51
N GLY A 517 3.11 28.11 23.40
CA GLY A 517 1.66 28.29 23.38
C GLY A 517 0.85 27.22 24.13
N ARG A 518 -0.48 27.26 24.02
CA ARG A 518 -1.42 26.36 24.73
C ARG A 518 -2.38 25.64 23.78
N GLN A 519 -2.99 24.54 24.22
CA GLN A 519 -3.92 23.74 23.41
C GLN A 519 -3.26 23.28 22.10
N ILE A 520 -2.01 22.83 22.19
CA ILE A 520 -1.18 22.38 21.06
C ILE A 520 -1.21 20.85 21.01
N SER A 521 -1.54 20.30 19.85
CA SER A 521 -1.81 18.87 19.69
C SER A 521 -1.04 18.25 18.51
N PHE A 522 -0.47 17.06 18.73
CA PHE A 522 0.20 16.24 17.72
C PHE A 522 -0.54 14.91 17.58
N VAL A 523 -0.98 14.57 16.36
CA VAL A 523 -1.83 13.39 16.12
C VAL A 523 -1.37 12.61 14.89
N GLY A 524 -0.83 11.40 15.10
CA GLY A 524 -0.42 10.51 14.00
C GLY A 524 0.81 10.95 13.22
N THR A 525 1.62 11.86 13.78
CA THR A 525 2.89 12.29 13.18
C THR A 525 3.99 11.25 13.42
N ALA A 526 4.83 11.02 12.42
CA ALA A 526 5.95 10.10 12.52
C ALA A 526 7.27 10.85 12.75
N PHE A 527 7.99 10.49 13.83
CA PHE A 527 9.30 11.03 14.18
C PHE A 527 10.33 9.93 14.03
N ARG A 528 11.37 10.16 13.22
CA ARG A 528 12.42 9.17 12.95
C ARG A 528 13.77 9.85 12.79
N ASP A 529 14.86 9.15 13.03
CA ASP A 529 16.19 9.50 12.50
C ASP A 529 16.62 10.96 12.76
N CYS A 530 16.24 11.54 13.91
CA CYS A 530 16.66 12.87 14.36
C CYS A 530 17.70 12.72 15.47
N THR A 531 18.72 13.58 15.54
CA THR A 531 19.81 13.38 16.51
C THR A 531 19.52 13.97 17.89
N GLN A 532 18.48 14.81 18.03
CA GLN A 532 18.03 15.38 19.31
C GLN A 532 16.50 15.54 19.38
N HIS A 533 16.02 16.40 20.29
CA HIS A 533 14.64 16.35 20.77
C HIS A 533 13.60 16.94 19.84
N VAL A 534 12.46 16.26 19.76
CA VAL A 534 11.43 16.49 18.74
C VAL A 534 10.21 17.29 19.19
N ILE A 535 9.73 17.20 20.45
CA ILE A 535 8.54 17.95 20.92
C ILE A 535 8.69 18.50 22.35
N ARG A 536 9.01 19.78 22.49
CA ARG A 536 9.03 20.46 23.79
C ARG A 536 7.79 21.33 23.98
N PHE A 537 6.96 21.03 24.97
CA PHE A 537 6.03 22.04 25.52
C PHE A 537 6.60 22.66 26.81
N GLY A 538 6.13 23.84 27.17
CA GLY A 538 6.32 24.43 28.50
C GLY A 538 6.45 25.95 28.50
N ARG A 539 6.41 26.54 29.70
CA ARG A 539 6.77 27.94 29.93
C ARG A 539 8.28 28.07 30.06
N PHE A 540 8.87 29.02 29.35
CA PHE A 540 10.29 29.37 29.43
C PHE A 540 10.47 30.57 30.36
N ALA A 541 11.68 30.77 30.91
CA ALA A 541 11.97 31.90 31.81
C ALA A 541 11.87 33.29 31.12
N SER A 542 11.76 33.30 29.78
CA SER A 542 11.47 34.46 28.94
C SER A 542 9.99 34.87 28.91
N ASP A 543 9.08 33.98 29.28
CA ASP A 543 7.69 34.07 28.85
C ASP A 543 6.84 34.89 29.82
N ALA A 544 6.20 35.93 29.29
CA ALA A 544 5.42 36.89 30.09
C ALA A 544 4.05 36.35 30.53
N ASP A 545 3.56 35.28 29.90
CA ASP A 545 2.24 34.69 30.14
C ASP A 545 2.30 33.50 31.13
N ASP A 546 1.26 33.36 31.95
CA ASP A 546 1.09 32.26 32.91
C ASP A 546 0.45 31.00 32.29
N ILE A 547 -0.13 31.09 31.09
CA ILE A 547 -0.91 29.98 30.46
C ILE A 547 -0.11 29.08 29.51
N SER A 548 1.19 29.35 29.33
CA SER A 548 2.08 28.62 28.43
C SER A 548 2.15 27.11 28.72
N GLY A 549 2.12 26.28 27.67
CA GLY A 549 2.24 24.82 27.76
C GLY A 549 1.00 24.05 28.24
N GLN A 550 -0.14 24.71 28.53
CA GLN A 550 -1.33 24.03 29.06
C GLN A 550 -2.15 23.27 27.98
N ASN A 551 -2.85 22.20 28.39
CA ASN A 551 -3.79 21.41 27.57
C ASN A 551 -3.16 20.78 26.31
N ALA A 552 -1.91 20.33 26.39
CA ALA A 552 -1.21 19.71 25.26
C ALA A 552 -1.58 18.22 25.06
N VAL A 553 -1.54 17.76 23.80
CA VAL A 553 -1.84 16.36 23.44
C VAL A 553 -0.77 15.81 22.48
N VAL A 554 -0.28 14.60 22.74
CA VAL A 554 0.52 13.82 21.79
C VAL A 554 -0.09 12.43 21.69
N ALA A 555 -0.68 12.09 20.54
CA ALA A 555 -1.46 10.86 20.40
C ALA A 555 -1.32 10.13 19.06
N ASN A 556 -1.28 8.81 19.10
CA ASN A 556 -1.10 7.93 17.93
C ASN A 556 0.18 8.20 17.11
N CYS A 557 1.14 8.95 17.66
CA CYS A 557 2.41 9.26 16.99
C CYS A 557 3.38 8.06 17.10
N THR A 558 4.31 7.96 16.16
CA THR A 558 5.35 6.93 16.15
C THR A 558 6.73 7.57 16.27
N PHE A 559 7.60 7.03 17.14
CA PHE A 559 8.93 7.54 17.39
C PHE A 559 9.97 6.42 17.24
N TYR A 560 10.96 6.64 16.36
CA TYR A 560 11.93 5.62 15.95
C TYR A 560 13.34 6.23 15.89
N ASN A 561 14.36 5.54 16.41
CA ASN A 561 15.77 5.90 16.16
C ASN A 561 16.14 7.40 16.35
N ILE A 562 15.82 7.98 17.52
CA ILE A 562 16.13 9.39 17.83
C ILE A 562 17.40 9.45 18.73
N GLU A 563 18.51 10.01 18.26
CA GLU A 563 19.88 9.73 18.78
C GLU A 563 20.31 10.42 20.09
N ASN A 564 19.48 11.25 20.73
CA ASN A 564 19.74 11.82 22.07
C ASN A 564 18.45 11.71 22.89
N ASP A 565 18.16 12.61 23.82
CA ASP A 565 16.80 12.91 24.26
C ASP A 565 15.90 13.22 23.04
N PRO A 566 14.81 12.45 22.77
CA PRO A 566 13.68 13.00 22.04
C PRO A 566 12.90 14.13 22.78
N VAL A 567 13.12 14.40 24.08
CA VAL A 567 12.85 15.65 24.86
C VAL A 567 13.74 15.81 26.08
N LEU A 568 13.88 17.05 26.52
CA LEU A 568 14.54 17.38 27.77
C LEU A 568 13.60 18.19 28.68
N PHE A 569 13.29 17.68 29.87
CA PHE A 569 12.79 18.50 30.98
C PHE A 569 13.98 18.98 31.80
N GLU A 570 14.47 20.17 31.51
CA GLU A 570 15.47 20.87 32.30
C GLU A 570 14.93 22.24 32.75
N ILE A 571 14.95 22.46 34.07
CA ILE A 571 14.72 23.75 34.73
C ILE A 571 16.06 24.46 34.87
N ASP A 572 16.09 25.76 34.59
CA ASP A 572 17.22 26.64 34.89
C ASP A 572 17.41 26.79 36.41
N SER A 573 18.29 25.96 36.98
CA SER A 573 18.72 26.13 38.37
C SER A 573 19.72 27.28 38.45
N GLN A 574 19.43 28.30 39.28
CA GLN A 574 20.25 29.52 39.37
C GLN A 574 21.72 29.32 39.81
N PHE A 575 22.16 28.09 40.07
CA PHE A 575 23.56 27.69 40.20
C PHE A 575 23.85 26.32 39.53
N GLY A 576 23.54 26.19 38.23
CA GLY A 576 23.85 24.98 37.45
C GLY A 576 24.15 25.27 35.97
N ALA A 577 25.38 25.66 35.65
CA ALA A 577 25.78 25.87 34.26
C ALA A 577 26.02 24.52 33.54
N VAL A 578 25.32 24.27 32.44
CA VAL A 578 25.54 23.11 31.55
C VAL A 578 26.82 23.32 30.73
N LEU A 579 27.96 23.20 31.39
CA LEU A 579 29.30 23.24 30.80
C LEU A 579 29.77 21.83 30.46
N GLY A 580 30.04 21.54 29.18
CA GLY A 580 30.79 20.34 28.78
C GLY A 580 30.03 19.28 27.97
N ASN A 581 29.43 19.68 26.86
CA ASN A 581 29.65 19.08 25.51
C ASN A 581 30.41 17.72 25.44
N GLN A 582 29.85 16.72 24.73
CA GLN A 582 30.48 15.81 23.73
C GLN A 582 29.78 14.41 23.65
N TYR A 583 29.20 14.08 22.48
CA TYR A 583 28.78 12.74 21.95
C TYR A 583 27.55 11.95 22.50
N THR A 584 26.53 11.81 21.62
CA THR A 584 25.68 10.63 21.27
C THR A 584 24.91 9.78 22.32
N ASN A 585 23.68 9.40 21.94
CA ASN A 585 22.81 8.24 22.28
C ASN A 585 21.47 8.52 23.04
N CYS A 586 20.45 7.73 22.69
CA CYS A 586 19.00 7.92 22.87
C CYS A 586 18.43 8.04 24.31
N ARG A 587 17.22 8.63 24.48
CA ARG A 587 16.58 8.96 25.79
C ARG A 587 15.00 9.09 25.85
N ARG A 588 14.39 10.30 25.91
CA ARG A 588 12.99 10.63 26.41
C ARG A 588 12.02 11.25 25.38
N ILE A 589 10.68 11.31 25.47
CA ILE A 589 9.81 11.74 24.32
C ILE A 589 8.84 12.99 24.39
N VAL A 590 8.32 13.54 25.51
CA VAL A 590 7.43 14.77 25.50
C VAL A 590 7.59 15.73 26.70
N LYS A 591 7.96 17.04 26.55
CA LYS A 591 8.20 18.02 27.68
C LYS A 591 6.95 18.77 28.18
N CYS A 592 6.84 19.08 29.48
CA CYS A 592 6.04 20.19 30.04
C CYS A 592 6.54 20.58 31.45
N GLU A 593 6.59 21.85 31.87
CA GLU A 593 7.24 22.22 33.15
C GLU A 593 6.45 23.20 34.03
N GLY A 594 6.64 23.08 35.35
CA GLY A 594 6.04 23.91 36.38
C GLY A 594 7.07 24.35 37.43
N VAL A 595 6.93 25.56 37.95
CA VAL A 595 7.92 26.15 38.89
C VAL A 595 7.79 25.52 40.28
N SER A 596 8.90 25.02 40.82
CA SER A 596 8.98 24.41 42.15
C SER A 596 8.84 25.44 43.28
N GLY A 597 7.60 25.78 43.67
CA GLY A 597 7.40 26.78 44.73
C GLY A 597 5.96 27.14 45.09
N GLY A 598 5.01 26.20 45.13
CA GLY A 598 3.68 26.41 45.73
C GLY A 598 2.78 27.48 45.07
N GLY A 599 3.16 27.96 43.88
CA GLY A 599 2.41 28.95 43.10
C GLY A 599 1.55 28.34 42.00
N SER A 600 0.72 29.16 41.37
CA SER A 600 -0.25 28.83 40.31
C SER A 600 0.35 28.32 38.98
N ASN A 601 1.66 28.09 38.91
CA ASN A 601 2.44 28.17 37.67
C ASN A 601 2.97 26.80 37.23
N ALA A 602 2.11 25.78 37.29
CA ALA A 602 2.39 24.42 36.81
C ALA A 602 1.73 24.15 35.45
N ALA A 603 2.46 23.50 34.53
CA ALA A 603 1.86 23.01 33.30
C ALA A 603 0.84 21.89 33.60
N THR A 604 -0.30 21.93 32.91
CA THR A 604 -1.51 21.18 33.31
C THR A 604 -2.24 20.53 32.13
N ALA A 605 -2.96 19.43 32.45
CA ALA A 605 -3.84 18.70 31.53
C ALA A 605 -3.15 18.16 30.26
N ILE A 606 -1.95 17.58 30.44
CA ILE A 606 -1.13 17.04 29.35
C ILE A 606 -1.51 15.58 29.09
N THR A 607 -1.85 15.23 27.85
CA THR A 607 -2.23 13.85 27.46
C THR A 607 -1.21 13.25 26.49
N VAL A 608 -0.57 12.14 26.89
CA VAL A 608 0.30 11.31 26.04
C VAL A 608 -0.36 9.95 25.86
N ALA A 609 -0.97 9.71 24.70
CA ALA A 609 -1.90 8.61 24.50
C ALA A 609 -1.64 7.75 23.25
N ASP A 610 -1.69 6.43 23.39
CA ASP A 610 -1.78 5.48 22.27
C ASP A 610 -0.59 5.58 21.26
N ASN A 611 0.57 6.10 21.70
CA ASN A 611 1.77 6.27 20.87
C ASN A 611 2.65 5.02 20.85
N VAL A 612 3.54 4.92 19.85
CA VAL A 612 4.56 3.86 19.76
C VAL A 612 5.97 4.47 19.82
N PHE A 613 6.76 4.02 20.78
CA PHE A 613 8.14 4.46 21.01
C PHE A 613 9.10 3.27 20.84
N ASN A 614 10.09 3.39 19.95
CA ASN A 614 11.07 2.35 19.67
C ASN A 614 12.48 2.98 19.61
N THR A 615 13.19 2.99 20.75
CA THR A 615 14.45 3.74 20.94
C THR A 615 15.65 2.81 21.15
N GLN A 616 16.88 3.28 20.94
CA GLN A 616 18.07 2.44 21.17
C GLN A 616 18.48 2.42 22.64
N ILE A 617 18.95 1.27 23.12
CA ILE A 617 19.43 1.09 24.51
C ILE A 617 20.90 1.52 24.58
N GLY A 618 21.23 2.54 25.38
CA GLY A 618 22.64 2.93 25.59
C GLY A 618 22.91 3.97 26.68
N VAL A 619 22.11 5.05 26.78
CA VAL A 619 22.38 6.21 27.65
C VAL A 619 21.13 6.61 28.46
N ALA A 620 21.30 7.40 29.53
CA ALA A 620 20.34 7.49 30.63
C ALA A 620 19.17 8.49 30.46
N GLY A 621 17.93 8.00 30.34
CA GLY A 621 16.67 8.76 30.52
C GLY A 621 15.35 7.99 30.26
N GLU A 622 14.21 8.63 30.62
CA GLU A 622 12.83 8.10 30.57
C GLU A 622 12.05 8.36 29.25
N ALA A 623 11.66 7.32 28.51
CA ALA A 623 10.90 7.44 27.24
C ALA A 623 9.66 8.35 27.31
N ILE A 624 8.99 8.47 28.46
CA ILE A 624 8.11 9.60 28.77
C ILE A 624 8.61 10.20 30.09
N LEU A 625 8.77 11.52 30.14
CA LEU A 625 9.03 12.27 31.37
C LEU A 625 7.83 13.21 31.63
N GLY A 626 7.73 13.76 32.84
CA GLY A 626 6.54 14.45 33.34
C GLY A 626 6.75 15.16 34.68
N LEU A 627 8.00 15.49 35.03
CA LEU A 627 8.33 16.16 36.28
C LEU A 627 7.79 17.61 36.28
N GLY A 628 7.20 18.04 37.40
CA GLY A 628 6.59 19.37 37.53
C GLY A 628 5.26 19.55 36.78
N VAL A 629 4.76 18.52 36.10
CA VAL A 629 3.43 18.52 35.47
C VAL A 629 2.36 18.14 36.50
N ARG A 630 1.19 18.78 36.41
CA ARG A 630 0.02 18.42 37.21
C ARG A 630 -1.13 17.91 36.33
N GLY A 631 -1.72 16.77 36.69
CA GLY A 631 -2.82 16.15 35.95
C GLY A 631 -2.39 15.59 34.59
N MET A 632 -1.21 14.96 34.53
CA MET A 632 -0.72 14.31 33.31
C MET A 632 -1.41 12.96 33.09
N ILE A 633 -1.96 12.73 31.91
CA ILE A 633 -2.58 11.45 31.52
C ILE A 633 -1.66 10.73 30.54
N VAL A 634 -1.13 9.57 30.95
CA VAL A 634 -0.27 8.71 30.13
C VAL A 634 -0.97 7.38 29.92
N ARG A 635 -1.53 7.13 28.73
CA ARG A 635 -2.41 5.97 28.50
C ARG A 635 -2.14 5.18 27.22
N GLY A 636 -2.26 3.86 27.26
CA GLY A 636 -2.26 2.99 26.08
C GLY A 636 -0.98 2.99 25.23
N ASN A 637 0.09 3.65 25.67
CA ASN A 637 1.32 3.76 24.89
C ASN A 637 2.11 2.44 24.87
N GLN A 638 2.90 2.24 23.82
CA GLN A 638 3.81 1.11 23.66
C GLN A 638 5.25 1.62 23.66
N ILE A 639 6.00 1.37 24.74
CA ILE A 639 7.44 1.64 24.84
C ILE A 639 8.17 0.33 24.62
N LYS A 640 9.00 0.28 23.58
CA LYS A 640 9.86 -0.86 23.24
C LYS A 640 11.31 -0.38 23.23
N SER A 641 12.11 -0.85 24.18
CA SER A 641 13.47 -0.38 24.46
C SER A 641 13.56 1.11 24.86
N ALA A 642 14.03 1.35 26.08
CA ALA A 642 14.46 2.66 26.59
C ALA A 642 15.45 2.46 27.76
N TYR A 643 16.03 3.51 28.33
CA TYR A 643 16.77 3.38 29.60
C TYR A 643 15.83 3.36 30.81
N GLN A 644 14.81 4.21 30.80
CA GLN A 644 13.67 4.19 31.72
C GLN A 644 12.38 4.35 30.89
N GLY A 645 11.24 3.94 31.41
CA GLY A 645 9.96 3.97 30.71
C GLY A 645 9.22 5.30 30.85
N ILE A 646 8.46 5.47 31.93
CA ILE A 646 7.57 6.62 32.17
C ILE A 646 7.96 7.30 33.48
N SER A 647 7.94 8.63 33.55
CA SER A 647 8.07 9.41 34.77
C SER A 647 7.02 10.53 34.80
N VAL A 648 6.32 10.72 35.93
CA VAL A 648 5.20 11.67 36.06
C VAL A 648 5.23 12.46 37.38
N GLY A 649 4.50 13.58 37.39
CA GLY A 649 4.28 14.47 38.54
C GLY A 649 2.92 14.28 39.24
N GLU A 650 2.40 15.37 39.81
CA GLU A 650 1.21 15.41 40.66
C GLU A 650 -0.10 15.12 39.90
N ASP A 651 -1.07 14.49 40.59
CA ASP A 651 -2.41 14.15 40.06
C ASP A 651 -2.38 13.33 38.75
N ALA A 652 -1.25 12.66 38.46
CA ALA A 652 -1.02 11.97 37.19
C ALA A 652 -1.73 10.61 37.12
N VAL A 653 -2.19 10.25 35.92
CA VAL A 653 -2.88 8.98 35.63
C VAL A 653 -2.09 8.20 34.58
N VAL A 654 -1.42 7.13 35.00
CA VAL A 654 -0.64 6.23 34.15
C VAL A 654 -1.40 4.92 33.97
N VAL A 655 -2.07 4.71 32.84
CA VAL A 655 -3.06 3.63 32.67
C VAL A 655 -2.90 2.80 31.39
N GLY A 656 -2.83 1.48 31.54
CA GLY A 656 -2.88 0.53 30.42
C GLY A 656 -1.71 0.62 29.42
N ASN A 657 -0.57 1.20 29.80
CA ASN A 657 0.60 1.27 28.94
C ASN A 657 1.34 -0.09 28.90
N LEU A 658 1.98 -0.37 27.78
CA LEU A 658 2.92 -1.47 27.61
C LEU A 658 4.35 -0.91 27.62
N ILE A 659 5.18 -1.41 28.52
CA ILE A 659 6.61 -1.10 28.59
C ILE A 659 7.37 -2.42 28.46
N ASP A 660 8.19 -2.52 27.44
CA ASP A 660 8.90 -3.75 27.04
C ASP A 660 10.39 -3.45 26.89
N THR A 661 11.20 -3.97 27.82
CA THR A 661 12.64 -3.72 27.99
C THR A 661 13.02 -2.29 28.41
N THR A 662 13.53 -2.12 29.65
CA THR A 662 14.23 -0.87 30.05
C THR A 662 15.42 -1.12 30.99
N THR A 663 16.45 -0.28 30.95
CA THR A 663 17.68 -0.44 31.75
C THR A 663 17.52 -0.24 33.28
N ASP A 664 16.88 0.84 33.76
CA ASP A 664 16.68 1.14 35.20
C ASP A 664 15.22 0.98 35.65
N VAL A 665 14.31 1.88 35.27
CA VAL A 665 12.93 1.87 35.80
C VAL A 665 11.84 1.93 34.75
N GLY A 666 10.79 1.11 34.94
CA GLY A 666 9.60 1.09 34.10
C GLY A 666 8.71 2.32 34.31
N ILE A 667 8.26 2.60 35.54
CA ILE A 667 7.45 3.78 35.87
C ILE A 667 8.01 4.47 37.14
N VAL A 668 8.20 5.79 37.08
CA VAL A 668 8.45 6.68 38.22
C VAL A 668 7.23 7.58 38.45
N ALA A 669 6.75 7.68 39.69
CA ALA A 669 5.77 8.70 40.08
C ALA A 669 6.37 9.62 41.13
N ASN A 670 6.06 10.92 41.06
CA ASN A 670 6.64 11.95 41.94
C ASN A 670 5.56 12.95 42.35
N GLY A 671 5.63 13.51 43.55
CA GLY A 671 4.71 14.56 44.01
C GLY A 671 3.56 14.01 44.88
N THR A 672 2.33 14.08 44.38
CA THR A 672 1.15 13.59 45.13
C THR A 672 0.09 12.95 44.22
N ARG A 673 -0.68 11.99 44.76
CA ARG A 673 -1.90 11.37 44.20
C ARG A 673 -1.76 10.72 42.81
N ALA A 674 -0.59 10.19 42.46
CA ALA A 674 -0.39 9.50 41.19
C ALA A 674 -1.14 8.14 41.14
N GLY A 675 -2.01 7.96 40.14
CA GLY A 675 -2.73 6.72 39.87
C GLY A 675 -2.06 5.88 38.77
N ILE A 676 -1.52 4.71 39.13
CA ILE A 676 -0.80 3.79 38.23
C ILE A 676 -1.60 2.50 38.09
N THR A 677 -2.36 2.35 37.01
CA THR A 677 -3.39 1.28 36.90
C THR A 677 -3.26 0.42 35.64
N GLY A 678 -3.25 -0.91 35.80
CA GLY A 678 -3.39 -1.86 34.67
C GLY A 678 -2.26 -1.85 33.63
N ASN A 679 -1.10 -1.27 33.93
CA ASN A 679 0.05 -1.24 33.02
C ASN A 679 0.74 -2.61 32.95
N THR A 680 1.33 -2.94 31.81
CA THR A 680 2.12 -4.16 31.59
C THR A 680 3.58 -3.80 31.39
N LEU A 681 4.45 -4.26 32.29
CA LEU A 681 5.89 -3.99 32.29
C LEU A 681 6.68 -5.29 32.14
N ARG A 682 7.62 -5.33 31.19
CA ARG A 682 8.48 -6.49 30.92
C ARG A 682 9.96 -6.13 30.90
N ASP A 683 10.79 -7.02 31.43
CA ASP A 683 12.25 -7.03 31.29
C ASP A 683 12.91 -5.70 31.68
N ILE A 684 12.55 -5.24 32.89
CA ILE A 684 12.98 -3.98 33.50
C ILE A 684 14.21 -4.24 34.39
N GLY A 685 15.40 -3.84 33.95
CA GLY A 685 16.69 -4.16 34.59
C GLY A 685 16.79 -3.78 36.07
N GLY A 686 16.19 -2.66 36.48
CA GLY A 686 16.06 -2.22 37.88
C GLY A 686 14.67 -2.45 38.44
N ILE A 687 13.88 -1.39 38.62
CA ILE A 687 12.60 -1.38 39.35
C ILE A 687 11.43 -1.25 38.37
N GLY A 688 10.42 -2.12 38.48
CA GLY A 688 9.20 -2.01 37.68
C GLY A 688 8.49 -0.67 37.91
N ILE A 689 8.08 -0.39 39.15
CA ILE A 689 7.42 0.86 39.54
C ILE A 689 8.13 1.44 40.78
N ARG A 690 8.62 2.69 40.69
CA ARG A 690 9.24 3.47 41.77
C ARG A 690 8.33 4.65 42.11
N SER A 691 7.70 4.66 43.28
CA SER A 691 6.87 5.77 43.73
C SER A 691 7.62 6.69 44.69
N ARG A 692 7.45 8.00 44.48
CA ARG A 692 7.81 9.17 45.29
C ARG A 692 6.63 10.15 45.33
N SER A 693 5.41 9.60 45.27
CA SER A 693 4.18 10.35 45.15
C SER A 693 3.27 10.00 46.31
N THR A 694 3.33 10.75 47.40
CA THR A 694 2.37 10.65 48.52
C THR A 694 0.93 10.41 48.04
N ASP A 695 0.18 9.53 48.71
CA ASP A 695 -1.12 9.02 48.26
C ASP A 695 -1.12 8.28 46.90
N ALA A 696 -0.02 7.66 46.45
CA ALA A 696 0.00 6.92 45.18
C ALA A 696 -0.95 5.71 45.19
N THR A 697 -1.64 5.45 44.09
CA THR A 697 -2.53 4.29 43.92
C THR A 697 -2.04 3.39 42.80
N ILE A 698 -1.40 2.27 43.15
CA ILE A 698 -0.76 1.32 42.24
C ILE A 698 -1.59 0.04 42.17
N THR A 699 -2.44 -0.11 41.14
CA THR A 699 -3.43 -1.21 41.10
C THR A 699 -3.49 -2.02 39.79
N GLY A 700 -3.65 -3.34 39.91
CA GLY A 700 -3.90 -4.23 38.78
C GLY A 700 -2.79 -4.30 37.71
N ASN A 701 -1.59 -3.78 37.98
CA ASN A 701 -0.48 -3.79 37.02
C ASN A 701 0.13 -5.20 36.92
N ARG A 702 0.67 -5.55 35.75
CA ARG A 702 1.42 -6.81 35.53
C ARG A 702 2.89 -6.51 35.25
N LEU A 703 3.76 -6.94 36.16
CA LEU A 703 5.22 -6.78 36.09
C LEU A 703 5.88 -8.15 35.91
N THR A 704 6.71 -8.31 34.89
CA THR A 704 7.43 -9.57 34.61
C THR A 704 8.90 -9.31 34.29
N GLY A 705 9.81 -10.14 34.79
CA GLY A 705 11.23 -10.06 34.40
C GLY A 705 12.00 -8.89 35.00
N THR A 706 11.51 -8.26 36.07
CA THR A 706 12.19 -7.12 36.73
C THR A 706 13.07 -7.57 37.90
N SER A 707 14.02 -6.75 38.35
CA SER A 707 14.82 -7.05 39.56
C SER A 707 14.08 -6.71 40.87
N THR A 708 13.36 -5.59 40.88
CA THR A 708 12.44 -5.18 41.95
C THR A 708 11.08 -4.87 41.32
N GLY A 709 9.98 -5.34 41.89
CA GLY A 709 8.63 -5.12 41.35
C GLY A 709 8.16 -3.69 41.59
N ILE A 710 7.64 -3.44 42.80
CA ILE A 710 7.18 -2.11 43.25
C ILE A 710 8.11 -1.63 44.37
N GLN A 711 8.49 -0.35 44.36
CA GLN A 711 9.24 0.31 45.43
C GLN A 711 8.55 1.61 45.83
N PHE A 712 8.35 1.80 47.13
CA PHE A 712 7.88 3.04 47.74
C PHE A 712 9.05 3.76 48.42
N GLU A 713 9.26 5.02 48.02
CA GLU A 713 10.24 5.98 48.57
C GLU A 713 9.41 7.20 49.04
N ASP A 714 9.45 7.58 50.32
CA ASP A 714 8.77 8.78 50.85
C ASP A 714 7.25 8.85 50.54
N ASP A 715 6.50 7.75 50.72
CA ASP A 715 5.13 7.59 50.21
C ASP A 715 4.20 6.74 51.11
N ASP A 716 2.93 7.15 51.19
CA ASP A 716 1.82 6.56 51.95
C ASP A 716 0.81 5.83 51.04
N GLY A 717 1.34 5.20 49.99
CA GLY A 717 0.55 4.68 48.87
C GLY A 717 -0.13 3.31 49.07
N VAL A 718 -1.00 2.98 48.11
CA VAL A 718 -1.71 1.70 48.01
C VAL A 718 -1.14 0.86 46.88
N ALA A 719 -0.68 -0.35 47.18
CA ALA A 719 -0.40 -1.40 46.18
C ALA A 719 -1.44 -2.52 46.30
N SER A 720 -2.34 -2.66 45.33
CA SER A 720 -3.41 -3.68 45.40
C SER A 720 -3.69 -4.41 44.08
N GLY A 721 -3.90 -5.73 44.16
CA GLY A 721 -4.28 -6.57 43.01
C GLY A 721 -3.24 -6.69 41.89
N ASN A 722 -1.99 -6.25 42.10
CA ASN A 722 -0.94 -6.33 41.09
C ASN A 722 -0.41 -7.77 40.93
N VAL A 723 0.06 -8.12 39.73
CA VAL A 723 0.74 -9.39 39.45
C VAL A 723 2.22 -9.12 39.22
N VAL A 724 3.08 -9.70 40.05
CA VAL A 724 4.52 -9.37 40.08
C VAL A 724 5.33 -10.66 39.99
N GLU A 725 6.07 -10.82 38.89
CA GLU A 725 6.80 -12.03 38.50
C GLU A 725 8.28 -11.66 38.28
N VAL A 726 9.03 -11.55 39.38
CA VAL A 726 10.34 -10.87 39.46
C VAL A 726 11.39 -11.75 40.14
N SER A 727 12.68 -11.53 39.85
CA SER A 727 13.76 -12.38 40.39
C SER A 727 14.16 -12.00 41.82
N GLY A 728 14.31 -10.70 42.08
CA GLY A 728 14.72 -10.12 43.36
C GLY A 728 13.55 -9.91 44.32
N ILE A 729 13.13 -8.65 44.50
CA ILE A 729 12.14 -8.26 45.53
C ILE A 729 10.78 -7.92 44.91
N GLY A 730 9.70 -8.50 45.44
CA GLY A 730 8.33 -8.26 44.96
C GLY A 730 7.87 -6.82 45.22
N ILE A 731 7.80 -6.43 46.50
CA ILE A 731 7.48 -5.08 46.94
C ILE A 731 8.50 -4.62 47.99
N ARG A 732 9.09 -3.44 47.82
CA ARG A 732 10.03 -2.81 48.77
C ARG A 732 9.39 -1.56 49.39
N LEU A 733 9.34 -1.52 50.71
CA LEU A 733 9.03 -0.33 51.51
C LEU A 733 10.34 0.18 52.10
N LEU A 734 10.69 1.44 51.82
CA LEU A 734 11.79 2.12 52.50
C LEU A 734 11.32 2.69 53.85
N SER A 735 12.26 3.07 54.72
CA SER A 735 11.96 3.51 56.09
C SER A 735 11.15 4.82 56.20
N THR A 736 10.91 5.49 55.08
CA THR A 736 10.13 6.73 54.95
C THR A 736 8.73 6.52 54.34
N ALA A 737 8.36 5.29 54.03
CA ALA A 737 7.02 4.93 53.55
C ALA A 737 6.14 4.47 54.73
N GLU A 738 5.59 5.42 55.50
CA GLU A 738 5.06 5.14 56.84
C GLU A 738 3.65 4.52 56.85
N TRP A 739 2.76 4.88 55.91
CA TRP A 739 1.35 4.42 55.90
C TRP A 739 0.94 3.61 54.65
N CYS A 740 1.92 2.97 53.98
CA CYS A 740 1.68 2.12 52.82
C CYS A 740 0.73 0.93 53.07
N THR A 741 -0.28 0.76 52.19
CA THR A 741 -1.24 -0.36 52.22
C THR A 741 -0.96 -1.37 51.10
N VAL A 742 -0.75 -2.65 51.46
CA VAL A 742 -0.43 -3.73 50.51
C VAL A 742 -1.40 -4.91 50.66
N SER A 743 -2.25 -5.15 49.65
CA SER A 743 -3.33 -6.16 49.73
C SER A 743 -3.57 -6.94 48.42
N GLY A 744 -3.86 -8.24 48.50
CA GLY A 744 -4.31 -9.03 47.33
C GLY A 744 -3.33 -9.12 46.14
N ASN A 745 -2.04 -8.82 46.32
CA ASN A 745 -1.04 -8.86 45.24
C ASN A 745 -0.52 -10.28 44.99
N ASN A 746 -0.44 -10.69 43.72
CA ASN A 746 -0.01 -12.01 43.29
C ASN A 746 1.51 -12.03 43.01
N LEU A 747 2.30 -12.28 44.06
CA LEU A 747 3.78 -12.27 44.03
C LEU A 747 4.35 -13.66 43.73
N ARG A 748 4.93 -13.84 42.54
CA ARG A 748 5.51 -15.10 42.00
C ARG A 748 6.96 -14.89 41.53
N GLY A 749 7.66 -15.99 41.24
CA GLY A 749 9.01 -15.97 40.65
C GLY A 749 10.15 -15.52 41.59
N THR A 750 9.82 -14.80 42.67
CA THR A 750 10.79 -14.25 43.64
C THR A 750 11.68 -15.34 44.23
N THR A 751 12.94 -15.38 43.79
CA THR A 751 14.02 -16.07 44.52
C THR A 751 14.51 -15.24 45.71
N GLY A 752 14.27 -13.93 45.70
CA GLY A 752 14.45 -13.03 46.85
C GLY A 752 13.16 -12.79 47.65
N THR A 753 13.17 -11.73 48.45
CA THR A 753 12.13 -11.39 49.43
C THR A 753 10.83 -10.93 48.76
N LYS A 754 9.67 -11.51 49.13
CA LYS A 754 8.37 -11.10 48.59
C LYS A 754 7.98 -9.66 48.95
N ILE A 755 8.05 -9.31 50.23
CA ILE A 755 7.84 -7.95 50.75
C ILE A 755 9.01 -7.66 51.70
N SER A 756 9.72 -6.55 51.49
CA SER A 756 10.80 -6.11 52.38
C SER A 756 10.53 -4.73 52.95
N ASP A 757 10.55 -4.64 54.28
CA ASP A 757 10.55 -3.40 55.06
C ASP A 757 11.98 -3.11 55.52
N ALA A 758 12.43 -1.85 55.41
CA ALA A 758 13.76 -1.38 55.78
C ALA A 758 13.84 -0.74 57.18
N GLY A 759 12.74 -0.70 57.94
CA GLY A 759 12.69 -0.16 59.31
C GLY A 759 11.63 0.92 59.52
N ALA A 760 10.44 0.79 58.93
CA ALA A 760 9.32 1.67 59.19
C ALA A 760 8.83 1.49 60.65
N ASN A 761 9.24 2.41 61.54
CA ASN A 761 9.21 2.24 63.01
C ASN A 761 7.80 2.17 63.67
N ASN A 762 6.72 2.23 62.89
CA ASN A 762 5.33 2.09 63.38
C ASN A 762 4.48 1.13 62.55
N VAL A 763 5.11 0.16 61.87
CA VAL A 763 4.38 -0.98 61.31
C VAL A 763 3.85 -1.88 62.43
N THR A 764 2.71 -1.49 63.01
CA THR A 764 1.66 -2.47 63.30
C THR A 764 1.50 -3.27 62.01
N THR A 765 1.68 -4.60 62.08
CA THR A 765 1.73 -5.52 60.93
C THR A 765 0.84 -5.00 59.78
N PRO A 766 1.37 -4.78 58.56
CA PRO A 766 0.54 -4.23 57.50
C PRO A 766 -0.64 -5.18 57.31
N ASN A 767 -1.77 -4.69 56.77
CA ASN A 767 -2.94 -5.53 56.51
C ASN A 767 -2.71 -6.46 55.28
N ILE A 768 -1.63 -7.25 55.35
CA ILE A 768 -1.26 -8.34 54.47
C ILE A 768 -2.36 -9.39 54.57
N THR A 769 -3.28 -9.30 53.61
CA THR A 769 -4.38 -10.24 53.36
C THR A 769 -4.24 -10.78 51.94
#